data_AF-A0A520PK03-F1
#
_entry.id   AF-A0A520PK03-F1
#
_cell.length_a   1.000
_cell.length_b   1.000
_cell.length_c   1.000
_cell.angle_alpha   90.00
_cell.angle_beta   90.00
_cell.angle_gamma   90.00
#
_symmetry.space_group_name_H-M   'P 1'
#
loop_
_entity.id
_entity.type
_entity.pdbx_description
1 polymer ?
#
loop_
_entity_poly.entity_id
_entity_poly.type
_entity_poly.pdbx_seq_one_letter_code
_entity_poly.pdbx_strand_id
1 'polypeptide(L)'
;MKFLFAGLFWLLTTNPLWPAEPFFIDSWKILGPFMAAPRDGGTDHLLKYGGEENIIPHDSQVFYSEYADQGILKWEEISVDSDRVEINYEEIDWNASYSRLGGVGLLNMGYAYTEIQADSDQVALVSSQQVGRFYVNGRGYQGEPYNANYQRTAVSLHKGINRILVKFAGRHKRSFRFQIEPTELKALFLEDVTQPDLLDLEEKRVLLAVPILNTTKRWLRDLTIELDSSPVLKEKIYDVPPIPPLGVIKIPLKIELSGFSESFITVELTLGDSKQEELSRIPIKLNRKSRTEPLKQTFLSRVDGSVQYYGIRYPEPYDPKQEYAVIFSLHGAGVEAIHLAAQYSSKDWAFVITPTNRRPYGFDWQDWGRLDFEEVFEEVMKEYPIDPDRVYLAGSSMGGQGVWHIGLHDPSRFAALAPQAGWTGFQHYSPFTMQKSQMFAAPDLLNVRNRVMQDSNNLYFLENLQHLPVVITQGAEDRTVPPLHPRMFQKFLKDREFVVNYRELPEQGHWWDEPRSSGGGSDAVDNMEMLDFLKQQVRNRYPQQFNIRLFDLSINDTFYWIRVLSQKEAMQQTKISVEVIGEKILLNTENVSAIEVDWGALNLPIQRIIWNQQHYPISDDSPMLLGPEPDSAAQLATKYPALKSVFFRPFVLVYGTQGGTHQQEMLLHRANQIAIRFWRRANGSVRVIADTEVTESIESEFNLVMLGNPKSNLMIKKLLPHTPLEFTENGLRLEGKEYVGELAASIMYPHPQFPERMLAFFTGTTTEAEKTSLHFLPIYSGSGTPHYVVFDKTVRQYGWGGVHSAGFFDFRNQLP
;
A
#
# COMPACT_ATOMS: atom_id res chain seq x y z
N MET A 1 43.39 -6.67 -6.52
CA MET A 1 42.89 -6.78 -7.91
C MET A 1 41.38 -6.57 -7.89
N LYS A 2 40.97 -5.31 -7.73
CA LYS A 2 39.59 -4.80 -7.73
C LYS A 2 39.65 -3.53 -8.60
N PHE A 3 38.56 -3.19 -9.29
CA PHE A 3 38.43 -2.17 -10.35
C PHE A 3 38.81 -2.66 -11.75
N LEU A 4 37.86 -3.25 -12.48
CA LEU A 4 37.77 -3.16 -13.96
C LEU A 4 36.52 -3.77 -14.61
N PHE A 5 35.57 -4.36 -13.87
CA PHE A 5 34.39 -5.03 -14.48
C PHE A 5 33.05 -4.26 -14.42
N ALA A 6 33.05 -2.97 -14.09
CA ALA A 6 31.83 -2.15 -14.06
C ALA A 6 31.53 -1.39 -15.38
N GLY A 7 32.43 -1.44 -16.36
CA GLY A 7 32.38 -0.57 -17.55
C GLY A 7 31.80 -1.18 -18.84
N LEU A 8 31.42 -2.46 -18.87
CA LEU A 8 31.08 -3.14 -20.13
C LEU A 8 29.62 -3.60 -20.29
N PHE A 9 28.75 -3.39 -19.30
CA PHE A 9 27.33 -3.78 -19.38
C PHE A 9 26.40 -2.67 -19.92
N TRP A 10 26.95 -1.53 -20.34
CA TRP A 10 26.17 -0.36 -20.76
C TRP A 10 26.01 -0.20 -22.29
N LEU A 11 26.43 -1.19 -23.09
CA LEU A 11 26.58 -1.01 -24.54
C LEU A 11 25.91 -2.05 -25.46
N LEU A 12 25.06 -2.94 -24.97
CA LEU A 12 24.37 -3.92 -25.83
C LEU A 12 22.89 -4.15 -25.45
N THR A 13 22.11 -3.06 -25.42
CA THR A 13 20.65 -3.03 -25.72
C THR A 13 20.29 -1.61 -26.16
N THR A 14 20.73 -1.20 -27.36
CA THR A 14 20.31 0.07 -27.94
C THR A 14 18.91 -0.07 -28.52
N ASN A 15 17.89 0.09 -27.67
CA ASN A 15 16.68 0.79 -28.09
C ASN A 15 16.81 2.16 -27.42
N PRO A 16 16.99 3.27 -28.14
CA PRO A 16 16.92 4.58 -27.52
C PRO A 16 15.46 4.76 -27.08
N LEU A 17 15.16 4.43 -25.83
CA LEU A 17 13.85 4.67 -25.20
C LEU A 17 13.54 6.18 -25.05
N TRP A 18 14.47 7.04 -25.48
CA TRP A 18 14.37 8.50 -25.53
C TRP A 18 14.15 8.90 -26.99
N PRO A 19 12.90 9.18 -27.40
CA PRO A 19 12.57 9.47 -28.80
C PRO A 19 13.07 10.84 -29.27
N ALA A 20 13.52 11.73 -28.37
CA ALA A 20 13.96 13.08 -28.70
C ALA A 20 14.97 13.66 -27.68
N GLU A 21 15.63 14.76 -28.04
CA GLU A 21 16.42 15.54 -27.07
C GLU A 21 15.50 16.13 -25.98
N PRO A 22 15.87 16.00 -24.69
CA PRO A 22 15.07 16.55 -23.60
C PRO A 22 15.06 18.08 -23.65
N PHE A 23 14.00 18.69 -23.12
CA PHE A 23 14.00 20.14 -22.92
C PHE A 23 15.13 20.50 -21.94
N PHE A 24 16.00 21.41 -22.37
CA PHE A 24 17.09 21.90 -21.55
C PHE A 24 16.55 22.82 -20.45
N ILE A 25 16.87 22.49 -19.19
CA ILE A 25 16.52 23.29 -18.01
C ILE A 25 17.84 23.63 -17.34
N ASP A 26 18.28 24.89 -17.44
CA ASP A 26 19.52 25.39 -16.87
C ASP A 26 19.33 26.12 -15.54
N SER A 27 18.08 26.36 -15.14
CA SER A 27 17.76 27.18 -13.99
C SER A 27 16.43 26.80 -13.35
N TRP A 28 16.40 26.95 -12.02
CA TRP A 28 15.22 26.74 -11.20
C TRP A 28 15.07 27.86 -10.19
N LYS A 29 13.83 28.30 -9.95
CA LYS A 29 13.47 29.07 -8.77
C LYS A 29 13.07 28.12 -7.64
N ILE A 30 13.81 28.12 -6.55
CA ILE A 30 13.61 27.27 -5.39
C ILE A 30 12.91 28.05 -4.27
N LEU A 31 11.98 27.38 -3.58
CA LEU A 31 11.35 27.88 -2.37
C LEU A 31 11.26 26.78 -1.33
N GLY A 32 11.88 26.99 -0.18
CA GLY A 32 11.93 26.02 0.91
C GLY A 32 13.11 26.32 1.85
N PRO A 33 13.27 25.54 2.93
CA PRO A 33 12.48 24.37 3.29
C PRO A 33 11.29 24.75 4.17
N PHE A 34 10.12 24.15 3.94
CA PHE A 34 8.99 24.15 4.87
C PHE A 34 9.03 22.94 5.79
N MET A 35 8.61 23.09 7.05
CA MET A 35 8.47 21.95 7.94
C MET A 35 7.44 20.96 7.40
N ALA A 36 7.81 19.68 7.41
CA ALA A 36 6.95 18.58 7.01
C ALA A 36 6.92 17.51 8.10
N ALA A 37 5.80 16.80 8.19
CA ALA A 37 5.67 15.61 9.02
C ALA A 37 5.27 14.41 8.14
N PRO A 38 5.47 13.17 8.61
CA PRO A 38 4.99 11.99 7.89
C PRO A 38 3.50 12.11 7.61
N ARG A 39 3.05 11.76 6.40
CA ARG A 39 1.63 11.79 5.98
C ARG A 39 0.98 13.19 5.87
N ASP A 40 1.74 14.28 5.91
CA ASP A 40 1.25 15.65 5.66
C ASP A 40 1.34 16.11 4.19
N GLY A 41 1.56 15.18 3.24
CA GLY A 41 1.83 15.49 1.83
C GLY A 41 0.73 16.27 1.08
N GLY A 42 -0.47 16.34 1.66
CA GLY A 42 -1.61 17.13 1.15
C GLY A 42 -1.51 18.64 1.42
N THR A 43 -0.52 19.09 2.21
CA THR A 43 -0.35 20.51 2.57
C THR A 43 0.13 21.34 1.38
N ASP A 44 -0.48 22.49 1.13
CA ASP A 44 -0.08 23.49 0.13
C ASP A 44 0.39 24.77 0.84
N HIS A 45 1.70 25.05 0.78
CA HIS A 45 2.27 26.26 1.40
C HIS A 45 2.15 27.51 0.52
N LEU A 46 1.66 27.36 -0.72
CA LEU A 46 1.60 28.41 -1.73
C LEU A 46 0.21 29.07 -1.81
N LEU A 47 -0.77 28.63 -1.00
CA LEU A 47 -2.16 29.07 -1.04
C LEU A 47 -2.32 30.60 -1.02
N LYS A 48 -1.46 31.32 -0.29
CA LYS A 48 -1.48 32.80 -0.20
C LYS A 48 -1.34 33.48 -1.58
N TYR A 49 -0.61 32.87 -2.51
CA TYR A 49 -0.35 33.41 -3.84
C TYR A 49 -0.89 32.50 -4.95
N GLY A 50 -2.03 31.85 -4.71
CA GLY A 50 -2.76 31.07 -5.71
C GLY A 50 -2.58 29.55 -5.61
N GLY A 51 -1.73 29.06 -4.71
CA GLY A 51 -1.49 27.64 -4.49
C GLY A 51 -0.66 26.98 -5.59
N GLU A 52 -0.43 25.68 -5.41
CA GLU A 52 0.36 24.85 -6.33
C GLU A 52 -0.14 24.86 -7.79
N GLU A 53 -1.42 25.15 -8.01
CA GLU A 53 -2.01 25.17 -9.36
C GLU A 53 -1.80 26.51 -10.08
N ASN A 54 -1.61 27.63 -9.37
CA ASN A 54 -1.60 28.98 -9.97
C ASN A 54 -0.37 29.83 -9.67
N ILE A 55 0.55 29.34 -8.83
CA ILE A 55 1.75 30.10 -8.45
C ILE A 55 2.58 30.54 -9.67
N ILE A 56 2.99 31.80 -9.66
CA ILE A 56 4.02 32.35 -10.54
C ILE A 56 5.04 33.06 -9.63
N PRO A 57 6.29 32.60 -9.54
CA PRO A 57 7.28 33.19 -8.66
C PRO A 57 7.57 34.66 -8.94
N HIS A 58 7.61 35.47 -7.89
CA HIS A 58 7.97 36.90 -7.95
C HIS A 58 8.72 37.31 -6.68
N ASP A 59 9.71 38.21 -6.81
CA ASP A 59 10.57 38.68 -5.72
C ASP A 59 9.85 39.40 -4.56
N SER A 60 8.60 39.83 -4.78
CA SER A 60 7.75 40.47 -3.77
C SER A 60 7.01 39.45 -2.90
N GLN A 61 6.99 38.18 -3.31
CA GLN A 61 6.35 37.11 -2.56
C GLN A 61 7.19 36.73 -1.36
N VAL A 62 6.59 36.87 -0.18
CA VAL A 62 7.17 36.46 1.09
C VAL A 62 6.36 35.30 1.65
N PHE A 63 7.07 34.23 2.01
CA PHE A 63 6.56 33.03 2.67
C PHE A 63 7.18 32.90 4.06
N TYR A 64 6.64 31.98 4.86
CA TYR A 64 7.12 31.73 6.21
C TYR A 64 7.44 30.26 6.41
N SER A 65 8.54 30.00 7.12
CA SER A 65 8.97 28.65 7.48
C SER A 65 9.50 28.61 8.90
N GLU A 66 9.26 27.48 9.55
CA GLU A 66 9.77 27.18 10.89
C GLU A 66 11.29 26.94 10.91
N TYR A 67 11.94 26.75 9.75
CA TYR A 67 13.38 26.50 9.65
C TYR A 67 14.21 27.69 9.17
N ALA A 68 13.60 28.65 8.45
CA ALA A 68 14.32 29.75 7.83
C ALA A 68 14.81 30.79 8.84
N ASP A 69 15.89 31.51 8.51
CA ASP A 69 16.32 32.64 9.35
C ASP A 69 15.20 33.69 9.45
N GLN A 70 14.97 34.20 10.66
CA GLN A 70 13.85 35.08 11.02
C GLN A 70 12.45 34.53 10.64
N GLY A 71 12.37 33.24 10.27
CA GLY A 71 11.16 32.58 9.78
C GLY A 71 10.70 33.02 8.39
N ILE A 72 11.54 33.70 7.59
CA ILE A 72 11.16 34.29 6.29
C ILE A 72 11.75 33.49 5.14
N LEU A 73 10.93 33.15 4.14
CA LEU A 73 11.35 32.53 2.89
C LEU A 73 10.98 33.37 1.67
N LYS A 74 11.89 33.38 0.69
CA LYS A 74 11.70 33.98 -0.64
C LYS A 74 12.15 32.98 -1.71
N TRP A 75 11.80 33.26 -2.95
CA TRP A 75 12.33 32.50 -4.08
C TRP A 75 13.81 32.80 -4.29
N GLU A 76 14.58 31.75 -4.53
CA GLU A 76 16.01 31.82 -4.86
C GLU A 76 16.25 31.16 -6.20
N GLU A 77 17.12 31.74 -7.03
CA GLU A 77 17.47 31.17 -8.33
C GLU A 77 18.74 30.35 -8.22
N ILE A 78 18.71 29.14 -8.77
CA ILE A 78 19.88 28.28 -8.90
C ILE A 78 20.09 27.92 -10.37
N SER A 79 21.34 27.84 -10.78
CA SER A 79 21.73 27.30 -12.09
C SER A 79 22.12 25.83 -11.96
N VAL A 80 21.76 25.03 -12.95
CA VAL A 80 22.05 23.59 -13.02
C VAL A 80 22.57 23.23 -14.41
N ASP A 81 23.44 22.23 -14.49
CA ASP A 81 24.05 21.72 -15.73
C ASP A 81 23.59 20.29 -16.06
N SER A 82 22.70 19.72 -15.24
CA SER A 82 22.17 18.36 -15.38
C SER A 82 20.70 18.27 -14.97
N ASP A 83 20.08 17.12 -15.24
CA ASP A 83 18.72 16.80 -14.80
C ASP A 83 18.61 16.53 -13.28
N ARG A 84 19.74 16.48 -12.57
CA ARG A 84 19.84 16.34 -11.12
C ARG A 84 20.01 17.71 -10.49
N VAL A 85 19.03 18.11 -9.70
CA VAL A 85 19.04 19.38 -8.97
C VAL A 85 19.40 19.11 -7.52
N GLU A 86 20.51 19.67 -7.05
CA GLU A 86 20.91 19.65 -5.64
C GLU A 86 20.48 20.95 -4.96
N ILE A 87 19.97 20.85 -3.73
CA ILE A 87 19.49 21.99 -2.96
C ILE A 87 20.12 21.93 -1.58
N ASN A 88 20.87 22.97 -1.23
CA ASN A 88 21.60 23.07 0.02
C ASN A 88 21.00 24.16 0.90
N TYR A 89 20.63 23.78 2.12
CA TYR A 89 20.14 24.70 3.15
C TYR A 89 21.21 24.87 4.23
N GLU A 90 22.35 25.47 3.86
CA GLU A 90 23.54 25.56 4.73
C GLU A 90 23.33 26.44 5.97
N GLU A 91 22.45 27.43 5.88
CA GLU A 91 22.17 28.37 6.97
C GLU A 91 21.32 27.78 8.11
N ILE A 92 20.81 26.55 7.95
CA ILE A 92 19.89 25.91 8.91
C ILE A 92 20.66 25.00 9.87
N ASP A 93 20.51 25.23 11.17
CA ASP A 93 21.05 24.35 12.22
C ASP A 93 20.21 23.06 12.36
N TRP A 94 20.46 22.12 11.46
CA TRP A 94 19.84 20.80 11.46
C TRP A 94 20.17 19.98 12.72
N ASN A 95 21.30 20.24 13.38
CA ASN A 95 21.70 19.52 14.59
C ASN A 95 20.81 19.93 15.77
N ALA A 96 20.53 21.23 15.92
CA ALA A 96 19.59 21.71 16.93
C ALA A 96 18.18 21.16 16.70
N SER A 97 17.71 21.14 15.45
CA SER A 97 16.40 20.57 15.11
C SER A 97 16.32 19.07 15.43
N TYR A 98 17.31 18.29 15.01
CA TYR A 98 17.38 16.86 15.29
C TYR A 98 17.45 16.55 16.78
N SER A 99 18.24 17.33 17.53
CA SER A 99 18.40 17.11 18.98
C SER A 99 17.09 17.29 19.76
N ARG A 100 16.19 18.16 19.27
CA ARG A 100 14.90 18.45 19.92
C ARG A 100 13.77 17.56 19.42
N LEU A 101 13.71 17.29 18.12
CA LEU A 101 12.55 16.65 17.46
C LEU A 101 12.88 15.28 16.87
N GLY A 102 14.10 14.78 17.05
CA GLY A 102 14.59 13.55 16.44
C GLY A 102 14.56 13.62 14.90
N GLY A 103 14.36 12.47 14.26
CA GLY A 103 14.33 12.36 12.80
C GLY A 103 13.23 13.20 12.13
N VAL A 104 12.14 13.54 12.84
CA VAL A 104 11.05 14.38 12.31
C VAL A 104 11.52 15.82 12.13
N GLY A 105 12.42 16.33 12.98
CA GLY A 105 13.01 17.67 12.83
C GLY A 105 13.90 17.83 11.60
N LEU A 106 14.23 16.73 10.92
CA LEU A 106 14.94 16.77 9.63
C LEU A 106 13.98 16.78 8.44
N LEU A 107 12.72 16.42 8.64
CA LEU A 107 11.75 16.31 7.57
C LEU A 107 11.34 17.70 7.09
N ASN A 108 11.46 17.90 5.78
CA ASN A 108 11.07 19.15 5.15
C ASN A 108 10.65 18.94 3.70
N MET A 109 10.01 19.96 3.16
CA MET A 109 9.46 20.01 1.81
C MET A 109 9.84 21.33 1.14
N GLY A 110 9.95 21.33 -0.18
CA GLY A 110 10.17 22.55 -0.96
C GLY A 110 9.56 22.45 -2.34
N TYR A 111 9.69 23.55 -3.07
CA TYR A 111 9.19 23.72 -4.42
C TYR A 111 10.31 24.19 -5.35
N ALA A 112 10.32 23.67 -6.58
CA ALA A 112 11.18 24.16 -7.65
C ALA A 112 10.30 24.54 -8.84
N TYR A 113 10.48 25.75 -9.36
CA TYR A 113 9.73 26.28 -10.49
C TYR A 113 10.66 26.58 -11.66
N THR A 114 10.23 26.25 -12.87
CA THR A 114 10.89 26.64 -14.11
C THR A 114 9.88 26.79 -15.24
N GLU A 115 10.31 27.32 -16.37
CA GLU A 115 9.53 27.49 -17.59
C GLU A 115 10.26 26.86 -18.77
N ILE A 116 9.53 26.14 -19.61
CA ILE A 116 10.08 25.56 -20.85
C ILE A 116 9.31 26.10 -22.05
N GLN A 117 10.02 26.31 -23.16
CA GLN A 117 9.44 26.77 -24.41
C GLN A 117 9.16 25.56 -25.32
N ALA A 118 7.91 25.39 -25.76
CA ALA A 118 7.52 24.36 -26.73
C ALA A 118 7.14 25.00 -28.07
N ASP A 119 7.63 24.44 -29.17
CA ASP A 119 7.40 24.99 -30.51
C ASP A 119 6.00 24.69 -31.08
N SER A 120 5.33 23.67 -30.53
CA SER A 120 4.01 23.19 -30.95
C SER A 120 3.21 22.67 -29.76
N ASP A 121 1.90 22.49 -29.97
CA ASP A 121 1.08 21.69 -29.07
C ASP A 121 1.50 20.22 -29.21
N GLN A 122 2.03 19.64 -28.14
CA GLN A 122 2.61 18.30 -28.16
C GLN A 122 2.39 17.56 -26.83
N VAL A 123 2.78 16.28 -26.80
CA VAL A 123 2.88 15.49 -25.57
C VAL A 123 4.36 15.29 -25.25
N ALA A 124 4.66 15.30 -23.96
CA ALA A 124 5.99 15.00 -23.45
C ALA A 124 5.93 13.89 -22.40
N LEU A 125 7.04 13.17 -22.23
CA LEU A 125 7.25 12.22 -21.14
C LEU A 125 8.06 12.89 -20.05
N VAL A 126 7.59 12.75 -18.81
CA VAL A 126 8.34 13.16 -17.61
C VAL A 126 8.90 11.93 -16.93
N SER A 127 10.21 11.97 -16.65
CA SER A 127 10.92 11.06 -15.77
C SER A 127 11.40 11.83 -14.55
N SER A 128 11.10 11.33 -13.35
CA SER A 128 11.48 12.01 -12.10
C SER A 128 11.97 11.03 -11.05
N GLN A 129 12.79 11.52 -10.11
CA GLN A 129 13.18 10.81 -8.88
C GLN A 129 13.19 11.80 -7.72
N GLN A 130 12.82 11.34 -6.52
CA GLN A 130 12.65 12.16 -5.31
C GLN A 130 11.66 13.31 -5.49
N VAL A 131 10.65 13.10 -6.35
CA VAL A 131 9.56 14.03 -6.64
C VAL A 131 8.26 13.38 -6.24
N GLY A 132 7.62 13.84 -5.17
CA GLY A 132 6.32 13.29 -4.76
C GLY A 132 5.20 13.68 -5.74
N ARG A 133 5.25 14.92 -6.24
CA ARG A 133 4.27 15.50 -7.15
C ARG A 133 4.90 16.59 -8.00
N PHE A 134 4.39 16.81 -9.19
CA PHE A 134 4.74 17.97 -10.01
C PHE A 134 3.52 18.50 -10.75
N TYR A 135 3.65 19.68 -11.33
CA TYR A 135 2.58 20.36 -12.05
C TYR A 135 3.10 20.88 -13.39
N VAL A 136 2.28 20.74 -14.43
CA VAL A 136 2.51 21.34 -15.75
C VAL A 136 1.32 22.24 -16.05
N ASN A 137 1.55 23.54 -16.19
CA ASN A 137 0.50 24.55 -16.41
C ASN A 137 -0.64 24.48 -15.37
N GLY A 138 -0.29 24.22 -14.11
CA GLY A 138 -1.25 24.09 -13.00
C GLY A 138 -1.94 22.72 -12.89
N ARG A 139 -1.74 21.83 -13.87
CA ARG A 139 -2.28 20.45 -13.82
C ARG A 139 -1.31 19.56 -13.07
N GLY A 140 -1.76 18.97 -11.96
CA GLY A 140 -0.90 18.16 -11.08
C GLY A 140 -0.79 16.69 -11.49
N TYR A 141 0.42 16.14 -11.41
CA TYR A 141 0.79 14.78 -11.80
C TYR A 141 1.54 14.05 -10.68
N GLN A 142 1.45 12.73 -10.67
CA GLN A 142 2.25 11.85 -9.81
C GLN A 142 3.72 11.85 -10.24
N GLY A 143 4.66 12.16 -9.32
CA GLY A 143 6.09 11.93 -9.54
C GLY A 143 6.55 10.58 -8.98
N GLU A 144 7.86 10.32 -8.99
CA GLU A 144 8.48 9.22 -8.25
C GLU A 144 9.14 9.75 -6.96
N PRO A 145 8.51 9.61 -5.77
CA PRO A 145 9.09 10.05 -4.49
C PRO A 145 10.40 9.37 -4.08
N TYR A 146 10.79 8.23 -4.66
CA TYR A 146 12.02 7.52 -4.34
C TYR A 146 13.03 7.56 -5.49
N ASN A 147 13.60 6.41 -5.88
CA ASN A 147 14.66 6.32 -6.89
C ASN A 147 14.35 5.28 -7.99
N ALA A 148 13.09 4.90 -8.18
CA ALA A 148 12.70 4.00 -9.25
C ALA A 148 12.84 4.68 -10.62
N ASN A 149 13.23 3.89 -11.64
CA ASN A 149 13.50 4.41 -12.99
C ASN A 149 12.43 4.07 -14.03
N TYR A 150 11.49 3.19 -13.67
CA TYR A 150 10.48 2.67 -14.59
C TYR A 150 9.31 3.63 -14.82
N GLN A 151 9.12 4.64 -13.96
CA GLN A 151 7.98 5.56 -14.08
C GLN A 151 8.24 6.58 -15.20
N ARG A 152 7.33 6.62 -16.15
CA ARG A 152 7.17 7.70 -17.13
C ARG A 152 5.76 8.24 -17.04
N THR A 153 5.62 9.57 -17.09
CA THR A 153 4.32 10.25 -17.00
C THR A 153 4.11 11.09 -18.24
N ALA A 154 3.05 10.81 -19.00
CA ALA A 154 2.69 11.58 -20.18
C ALA A 154 2.01 12.90 -19.76
N VAL A 155 2.50 14.02 -20.28
CA VAL A 155 2.00 15.37 -19.99
C VAL A 155 1.71 16.13 -21.28
N SER A 156 0.71 17.02 -21.24
CA SER A 156 0.40 17.88 -22.39
C SER A 156 1.14 19.21 -22.29
N LEU A 157 1.81 19.58 -23.38
CA LEU A 157 2.39 20.90 -23.57
C LEU A 157 1.56 21.67 -24.60
N HIS A 158 1.48 22.99 -24.42
CA HIS A 158 0.96 23.90 -25.44
C HIS A 158 2.11 24.64 -26.10
N LYS A 159 1.92 25.09 -27.34
CA LYS A 159 2.85 25.99 -28.01
C LYS A 159 3.09 27.23 -27.14
N GLY A 160 4.36 27.63 -27.00
CA GLY A 160 4.77 28.72 -26.13
C GLY A 160 5.36 28.24 -24.80
N ILE A 161 5.23 29.12 -23.80
CA ILE A 161 5.80 28.91 -22.46
C ILE A 161 4.92 27.95 -21.66
N ASN A 162 5.52 26.87 -21.15
CA ASN A 162 4.87 25.93 -20.24
C ASN A 162 5.51 26.03 -18.85
N ARG A 163 4.69 26.18 -17.82
CA ARG A 163 5.12 26.36 -16.43
C ARG A 163 5.24 25.01 -15.73
N ILE A 164 6.37 24.78 -15.08
CA ILE A 164 6.66 23.54 -14.35
C ILE A 164 6.86 23.87 -12.87
N LEU A 165 6.15 23.16 -11.99
CA LEU A 165 6.35 23.23 -10.54
C LEU A 165 6.60 21.81 -9.99
N VAL A 166 7.75 21.58 -9.37
CA VAL A 166 8.13 20.33 -8.72
C VAL A 166 7.97 20.48 -7.22
N LYS A 167 7.29 19.52 -6.58
CA LYS A 167 7.16 19.42 -5.13
C LYS A 167 8.00 18.25 -4.62
N PHE A 168 9.06 18.56 -3.88
CA PHE A 168 10.03 17.60 -3.37
C PHE A 168 10.06 17.59 -1.83
N ALA A 169 10.39 16.45 -1.23
CA ALA A 169 10.42 16.28 0.23
C ALA A 169 11.43 15.21 0.66
N GLY A 170 11.84 15.22 1.94
CA GLY A 170 12.70 14.17 2.53
C GLY A 170 13.34 14.61 3.86
N ARG A 171 14.61 14.25 4.15
CA ARG A 171 15.44 14.79 5.29
C ARG A 171 16.55 15.80 4.90
N HIS A 172 16.95 16.75 5.75
CA HIS A 172 17.94 17.85 5.54
C HIS A 172 18.64 18.05 4.17
N LYS A 173 19.42 17.11 3.62
CA LYS A 173 19.99 17.21 2.26
C LYS A 173 18.96 16.94 1.17
N ARG A 174 18.94 17.76 0.11
CA ARG A 174 17.93 17.66 -0.94
C ARG A 174 18.57 17.50 -2.30
N SER A 175 18.03 16.56 -3.05
CA SER A 175 18.12 16.59 -4.48
C SER A 175 16.85 16.00 -5.10
N PHE A 176 16.62 16.31 -6.36
CA PHE A 176 15.64 15.60 -7.17
C PHE A 176 16.19 15.44 -8.58
N ARG A 177 15.61 14.50 -9.33
CA ARG A 177 15.84 14.40 -10.77
C ARG A 177 14.55 14.77 -11.48
N PHE A 178 14.64 15.61 -12.49
CA PHE A 178 13.49 15.95 -13.33
C PHE A 178 13.93 16.11 -14.78
N GLN A 179 13.38 15.27 -15.65
CA GLN A 179 13.62 15.33 -17.09
C GLN A 179 12.28 15.28 -17.81
N ILE A 180 12.15 16.13 -18.83
CA ILE A 180 10.98 16.20 -19.69
C ILE A 180 11.43 16.17 -21.15
N GLU A 181 10.83 15.29 -21.93
CA GLU A 181 11.20 15.04 -23.34
C GLU A 181 9.94 15.01 -24.21
N PRO A 182 9.94 15.62 -25.41
CA PRO A 182 8.82 15.49 -26.33
C PRO A 182 8.72 14.04 -26.86
N THR A 183 7.51 13.59 -27.18
CA THR A 183 7.30 12.25 -27.74
C THR A 183 6.27 12.28 -28.87
N GLU A 184 6.59 11.57 -29.95
CA GLU A 184 5.68 11.32 -31.07
C GLU A 184 5.03 9.91 -31.00
N LEU A 185 5.45 9.09 -30.03
CA LEU A 185 4.88 7.77 -29.82
C LEU A 185 3.39 7.91 -29.47
N LYS A 186 2.56 6.99 -29.96
CA LYS A 186 1.13 6.92 -29.60
C LYS A 186 0.89 6.14 -28.30
N ALA A 187 1.68 5.10 -28.09
CA ALA A 187 1.70 4.29 -26.88
C ALA A 187 3.09 3.68 -26.68
N LEU A 188 3.40 3.27 -25.45
CA LEU A 188 4.63 2.53 -25.16
C LEU A 188 4.45 1.51 -24.04
N PHE A 189 5.16 0.40 -24.14
CA PHE A 189 5.42 -0.44 -22.97
C PHE A 189 6.38 0.27 -22.01
N LEU A 190 6.15 0.13 -20.71
CA LEU A 190 7.10 0.57 -19.68
C LEU A 190 7.89 -0.63 -19.13
N GLU A 191 9.08 -0.35 -18.59
CA GLU A 191 10.01 -1.37 -18.09
C GLU A 191 9.54 -2.09 -16.80
N ASP A 192 8.46 -1.63 -16.16
CA ASP A 192 7.91 -2.19 -14.92
C ASP A 192 7.15 -3.51 -15.17
N VAL A 193 7.84 -4.53 -15.64
CA VAL A 193 7.28 -5.86 -15.93
C VAL A 193 7.26 -6.72 -14.66
N THR A 194 6.13 -7.36 -14.38
CA THR A 194 6.06 -8.43 -13.37
C THR A 194 6.16 -9.77 -14.08
N GLN A 195 7.15 -10.58 -13.73
CA GLN A 195 7.46 -11.85 -14.41
C GLN A 195 8.01 -12.88 -13.41
N PRO A 196 7.84 -14.19 -13.62
CA PRO A 196 8.42 -15.21 -12.77
C PRO A 196 9.84 -15.60 -13.22
N ASP A 197 10.51 -16.41 -12.41
CA ASP A 197 11.60 -17.28 -12.86
C ASP A 197 11.00 -18.64 -13.28
N LEU A 198 11.57 -19.29 -14.29
CA LEU A 198 11.11 -20.58 -14.80
C LEU A 198 11.76 -21.73 -14.05
N LEU A 199 10.96 -22.62 -13.49
CA LEU A 199 11.46 -23.81 -12.81
C LEU A 199 11.86 -24.91 -13.81
N ASP A 200 13.12 -25.34 -13.74
CA ASP A 200 13.84 -26.27 -14.63
C ASP A 200 13.08 -27.51 -15.17
N LEU A 201 12.06 -28.03 -14.46
CA LEU A 201 11.51 -29.37 -14.71
C LEU A 201 9.98 -29.42 -14.91
N GLU A 202 9.25 -28.34 -14.65
CA GLU A 202 7.80 -28.48 -14.35
C GLU A 202 6.89 -27.39 -14.95
N GLU A 203 7.40 -26.20 -15.26
CA GLU A 203 6.53 -25.08 -15.61
C GLU A 203 6.18 -24.98 -17.10
N LYS A 204 4.90 -25.22 -17.39
CA LYS A 204 4.31 -25.00 -18.72
C LYS A 204 3.47 -23.74 -18.80
N ARG A 205 3.07 -23.14 -17.67
CA ARG A 205 2.18 -21.97 -17.61
C ARG A 205 2.86 -20.87 -16.81
N VAL A 206 2.96 -19.71 -17.43
CA VAL A 206 3.67 -18.54 -16.93
C VAL A 206 2.68 -17.39 -16.88
N LEU A 207 2.66 -16.66 -15.77
CA LEU A 207 1.84 -15.47 -15.61
C LEU A 207 2.77 -14.25 -15.51
N LEU A 208 2.65 -13.31 -16.44
CA LEU A 208 3.41 -12.06 -16.40
C LEU A 208 2.49 -10.87 -16.60
N ALA A 209 2.96 -9.66 -16.32
CA ALA A 209 2.20 -8.44 -16.57
C ALA A 209 3.06 -7.30 -17.07
N VAL A 210 2.53 -6.59 -18.07
CA VAL A 210 3.22 -5.49 -18.74
C VAL A 210 2.39 -4.19 -18.67
N PRO A 211 3.01 -3.06 -18.29
CA PRO A 211 2.37 -1.74 -18.31
C PRO A 211 2.41 -1.11 -19.70
N ILE A 212 1.29 -0.51 -20.10
CA ILE A 212 1.14 0.27 -21.34
C ILE A 212 0.75 1.70 -20.98
N LEU A 213 1.52 2.66 -21.47
CA LEU A 213 1.26 4.10 -21.35
C LEU A 213 0.65 4.62 -22.65
N ASN A 214 -0.51 5.28 -22.56
CA ASN A 214 -1.09 6.05 -23.65
C ASN A 214 -0.48 7.45 -23.66
N THR A 215 0.19 7.85 -24.73
CA THR A 215 0.81 9.18 -24.90
C THR A 215 0.00 10.11 -25.78
N THR A 216 -1.26 9.77 -26.06
CA THR A 216 -2.18 10.62 -26.83
C THR A 216 -3.17 11.37 -25.94
N LYS A 217 -3.74 12.45 -26.48
CA LYS A 217 -4.87 13.18 -25.87
C LYS A 217 -6.23 12.50 -26.15
N ARG A 218 -6.25 11.25 -26.61
CA ARG A 218 -7.45 10.50 -26.99
C ARG A 218 -7.44 9.12 -26.31
N TRP A 219 -8.61 8.50 -26.24
CA TRP A 219 -8.71 7.11 -25.81
C TRP A 219 -8.06 6.20 -26.86
N LEU A 220 -7.24 5.26 -26.41
CA LEU A 220 -6.80 4.14 -27.26
C LEU A 220 -7.74 2.96 -27.03
N ARG A 221 -8.21 2.37 -28.12
CA ARG A 221 -9.18 1.27 -28.15
C ARG A 221 -8.75 0.27 -29.22
N ASP A 222 -9.32 -0.93 -29.17
CA ASP A 222 -9.08 -1.99 -30.15
C ASP A 222 -7.58 -2.32 -30.30
N LEU A 223 -6.89 -2.39 -29.16
CA LEU A 223 -5.46 -2.67 -29.06
C LEU A 223 -5.25 -4.16 -28.76
N THR A 224 -4.18 -4.74 -29.31
CA THR A 224 -3.77 -6.12 -29.06
C THR A 224 -2.30 -6.20 -28.66
N ILE A 225 -1.94 -7.19 -27.85
CA ILE A 225 -0.54 -7.61 -27.67
C ILE A 225 -0.33 -8.93 -28.40
N GLU A 226 0.62 -8.95 -29.33
CA GLU A 226 1.09 -10.14 -30.02
C GLU A 226 2.41 -10.64 -29.43
N LEU A 227 2.54 -11.95 -29.28
CA LEU A 227 3.74 -12.62 -28.76
C LEU A 227 4.47 -13.35 -29.90
N ASP A 228 5.79 -13.19 -29.99
CA ASP A 228 6.60 -13.93 -30.95
C ASP A 228 6.64 -15.44 -30.66
N SER A 229 6.94 -16.21 -31.70
CA SER A 229 6.66 -17.65 -31.78
C SER A 229 7.77 -18.61 -31.29
N SER A 230 8.77 -18.11 -30.57
CA SER A 230 9.86 -18.92 -30.00
C SER A 230 10.08 -18.58 -28.51
N PRO A 231 9.78 -19.50 -27.56
CA PRO A 231 9.32 -20.89 -27.72
C PRO A 231 7.88 -21.01 -28.26
N VAL A 232 7.41 -22.22 -28.58
CA VAL A 232 6.04 -22.41 -29.13
C VAL A 232 5.01 -22.07 -28.05
N LEU A 233 4.26 -20.99 -28.28
CA LEU A 233 3.17 -20.52 -27.44
C LEU A 233 1.80 -20.95 -28.00
N LYS A 234 0.87 -21.34 -27.11
CA LYS A 234 -0.51 -21.68 -27.51
C LYS A 234 -1.35 -20.44 -27.82
N GLU A 235 -1.38 -19.47 -26.90
CA GLU A 235 -2.04 -18.18 -27.09
C GLU A 235 -0.99 -17.14 -27.45
N LYS A 236 -1.24 -16.41 -28.55
CA LYS A 236 -0.28 -15.46 -29.13
C LYS A 236 -0.80 -14.04 -29.19
N ILE A 237 -2.10 -13.82 -28.97
CA ILE A 237 -2.74 -12.51 -29.11
C ILE A 237 -3.63 -12.28 -27.89
N TYR A 238 -3.50 -11.11 -27.26
CA TYR A 238 -4.28 -10.69 -26.10
C TYR A 238 -4.94 -9.35 -26.38
N ASP A 239 -6.23 -9.24 -26.03
CA ASP A 239 -6.95 -7.96 -26.09
C ASP A 239 -6.50 -7.03 -24.96
N VAL A 240 -6.31 -5.75 -25.28
CA VAL A 240 -5.96 -4.72 -24.31
C VAL A 240 -7.20 -3.85 -24.02
N PRO A 241 -7.60 -3.69 -22.75
CA PRO A 241 -8.69 -2.79 -22.39
C PRO A 241 -8.42 -1.33 -22.83
N PRO A 242 -9.46 -0.53 -23.09
CA PRO A 242 -9.29 0.88 -23.44
C PRO A 242 -8.41 1.64 -22.46
N ILE A 243 -7.44 2.39 -22.98
CA ILE A 243 -6.50 3.17 -22.17
C ILE A 243 -6.88 4.65 -22.25
N PRO A 244 -7.16 5.32 -21.10
CA PRO A 244 -7.57 6.71 -21.10
C PRO A 244 -6.43 7.63 -21.60
N PRO A 245 -6.75 8.83 -22.11
CA PRO A 245 -5.75 9.82 -22.52
C PRO A 245 -4.69 10.05 -21.46
N LEU A 246 -3.40 9.97 -21.82
CA LEU A 246 -2.27 10.16 -20.91
C LEU A 246 -2.24 9.20 -19.70
N GLY A 247 -2.99 8.10 -19.75
CA GLY A 247 -3.12 7.12 -18.68
C GLY A 247 -2.27 5.87 -18.89
N VAL A 248 -2.21 5.05 -17.84
CA VAL A 248 -1.47 3.78 -17.82
C VAL A 248 -2.41 2.64 -17.42
N ILE A 249 -2.23 1.46 -18.01
CA ILE A 249 -2.82 0.21 -17.54
C ILE A 249 -1.75 -0.88 -17.52
N LYS A 250 -1.76 -1.76 -16.52
CA LYS A 250 -0.88 -2.92 -16.46
C LYS A 250 -1.71 -4.18 -16.65
N ILE A 251 -1.42 -4.97 -17.68
CA ILE A 251 -2.29 -6.09 -18.06
C ILE A 251 -1.64 -7.44 -17.77
N PRO A 252 -2.39 -8.42 -17.20
CA PRO A 252 -1.93 -9.79 -17.02
C PRO A 252 -1.91 -10.55 -18.36
N LEU A 253 -0.85 -11.31 -18.60
CA LEU A 253 -0.65 -12.19 -19.76
C LEU A 253 -0.36 -13.61 -19.26
N LYS A 254 -1.17 -14.57 -19.68
CA LYS A 254 -1.05 -15.98 -19.28
C LYS A 254 -0.48 -16.82 -20.42
N ILE A 255 0.81 -17.07 -20.37
CA ILE A 255 1.58 -17.71 -21.44
C ILE A 255 1.70 -19.21 -21.16
N GLU A 256 1.52 -20.04 -22.19
CA GLU A 256 1.76 -21.48 -22.09
C GLU A 256 2.95 -21.88 -22.98
N LEU A 257 4.03 -22.37 -22.37
CA LEU A 257 5.30 -22.74 -23.01
C LEU A 257 5.28 -24.21 -23.46
N SER A 258 5.77 -24.50 -24.67
CA SER A 258 5.95 -25.87 -25.17
C SER A 258 7.12 -26.64 -24.54
N GLY A 259 7.99 -25.95 -23.80
CA GLY A 259 9.23 -26.46 -23.22
C GLY A 259 10.40 -25.52 -23.49
N PHE A 260 11.44 -25.60 -22.65
CA PHE A 260 12.65 -24.79 -22.75
C PHE A 260 13.85 -25.57 -22.21
N SER A 261 15.02 -25.42 -22.83
CA SER A 261 16.28 -26.05 -22.39
C SER A 261 17.40 -25.04 -22.13
N GLU A 262 17.17 -23.78 -22.50
CA GLU A 262 18.14 -22.70 -22.37
C GLU A 262 18.12 -22.10 -20.96
N SER A 263 19.22 -21.43 -20.58
CA SER A 263 19.35 -20.72 -19.28
C SER A 263 18.36 -19.56 -19.12
N PHE A 264 17.76 -19.09 -20.21
CA PHE A 264 16.64 -18.17 -20.22
C PHE A 264 15.90 -18.31 -21.55
N ILE A 265 14.67 -17.81 -21.62
CA ILE A 265 13.96 -17.56 -22.88
C ILE A 265 13.63 -16.07 -22.98
N THR A 266 13.52 -15.56 -24.20
CA THR A 266 13.03 -14.20 -24.46
C THR A 266 11.68 -14.30 -25.15
N VAL A 267 10.68 -13.60 -24.62
CA VAL A 267 9.36 -13.44 -25.24
C VAL A 267 9.24 -11.99 -25.69
N GLU A 268 9.22 -11.75 -27.00
CA GLU A 268 8.94 -10.42 -27.54
C GLU A 268 7.43 -10.14 -27.47
N LEU A 269 7.07 -8.99 -26.91
CA LEU A 269 5.70 -8.46 -26.92
C LEU A 269 5.61 -7.31 -27.91
N THR A 270 4.64 -7.35 -28.82
CA THR A 270 4.36 -6.29 -29.79
C THR A 270 2.96 -5.75 -29.54
N LEU A 271 2.84 -4.45 -29.27
CA LEU A 271 1.56 -3.74 -29.12
C LEU A 271 1.11 -3.25 -30.50
N GLY A 272 -0.07 -3.70 -30.95
CA GLY A 272 -0.69 -3.30 -32.21
C GLY A 272 -2.01 -2.57 -32.00
N ASP A 273 -2.42 -1.79 -33.01
CA ASP A 273 -3.78 -1.25 -33.13
C ASP A 273 -4.66 -2.07 -34.09
N SER A 274 -5.92 -1.65 -34.26
CA SER A 274 -6.88 -2.30 -35.16
C SER A 274 -6.48 -2.34 -36.64
N LYS A 275 -5.44 -1.59 -37.05
CA LYS A 275 -4.86 -1.61 -38.39
C LYS A 275 -3.58 -2.45 -38.48
N GLN A 276 -3.21 -3.14 -37.40
CA GLN A 276 -1.95 -3.87 -37.26
C GLN A 276 -0.72 -2.96 -37.37
N GLU A 277 -0.85 -1.67 -37.02
CA GLU A 277 0.31 -0.78 -36.89
C GLU A 277 1.02 -1.10 -35.56
N GLU A 278 2.32 -1.42 -35.60
CA GLU A 278 3.13 -1.60 -34.40
C GLU A 278 3.27 -0.24 -33.67
N LEU A 279 2.74 -0.17 -32.45
CA LEU A 279 2.83 1.01 -31.60
C LEU A 279 4.05 0.95 -30.66
N SER A 280 4.39 -0.26 -30.16
CA SER A 280 5.48 -0.47 -29.22
C SER A 280 5.89 -1.93 -29.17
N ARG A 281 7.12 -2.19 -28.71
CA ARG A 281 7.74 -3.50 -28.61
C ARG A 281 8.60 -3.60 -27.37
N ILE A 282 8.56 -4.72 -26.66
CA ILE A 282 9.44 -4.97 -25.51
C ILE A 282 9.89 -6.46 -25.43
N PRO A 283 11.20 -6.72 -25.27
CA PRO A 283 11.72 -8.06 -24.99
C PRO A 283 11.55 -8.42 -23.51
N ILE A 284 10.91 -9.56 -23.21
CA ILE A 284 10.76 -10.07 -21.84
C ILE A 284 11.64 -11.30 -21.62
N LYS A 285 12.67 -11.16 -20.80
CA LYS A 285 13.61 -12.24 -20.49
C LYS A 285 13.15 -13.04 -19.27
N LEU A 286 12.78 -14.31 -19.45
CA LEU A 286 12.41 -15.24 -18.38
C LEU A 286 13.61 -16.17 -18.07
N ASN A 287 14.16 -16.08 -16.86
CA ASN A 287 15.35 -16.85 -16.49
C ASN A 287 14.96 -18.25 -16.01
N ARG A 288 15.71 -19.26 -16.44
CA ARG A 288 15.61 -20.64 -15.94
C ARG A 288 16.43 -20.79 -14.67
N LYS A 289 15.84 -21.35 -13.62
CA LYS A 289 16.46 -21.55 -12.31
C LYS A 289 16.11 -22.90 -11.71
N SER A 290 17.02 -23.40 -10.87
CA SER A 290 16.83 -24.64 -10.12
C SER A 290 16.29 -24.39 -8.71
N ARG A 291 15.80 -25.44 -8.04
CA ARG A 291 15.26 -25.36 -6.66
C ARG A 291 16.29 -24.95 -5.61
N THR A 292 17.58 -25.04 -5.91
CA THR A 292 18.66 -24.64 -4.97
C THR A 292 18.87 -23.12 -4.94
N GLU A 293 18.29 -22.40 -5.91
CA GLU A 293 18.37 -20.95 -6.05
C GLU A 293 17.11 -20.24 -5.52
N PRO A 294 17.19 -18.96 -5.15
CA PRO A 294 16.01 -18.13 -4.95
C PRO A 294 15.21 -18.01 -6.25
N LEU A 295 13.92 -18.36 -6.18
CA LEU A 295 12.99 -18.36 -7.30
C LEU A 295 11.90 -17.32 -7.10
N LYS A 296 11.49 -16.65 -8.18
CA LYS A 296 10.33 -15.76 -8.22
C LYS A 296 9.11 -16.49 -8.76
N GLN A 297 8.05 -16.57 -7.96
CA GLN A 297 6.77 -17.20 -8.33
C GLN A 297 5.68 -16.15 -8.45
N THR A 298 4.91 -16.17 -9.53
CA THR A 298 3.86 -15.19 -9.82
C THR A 298 2.46 -15.77 -9.63
N PHE A 299 1.53 -14.96 -9.16
CA PHE A 299 0.11 -15.32 -8.99
C PHE A 299 -0.81 -14.16 -9.38
N LEU A 300 -2.09 -14.46 -9.61
CA LEU A 300 -3.11 -13.45 -9.89
C LEU A 300 -3.79 -13.05 -8.58
N SER A 301 -3.65 -11.78 -8.19
CA SER A 301 -4.24 -11.28 -6.96
C SER A 301 -5.76 -11.12 -7.08
N ARG A 302 -6.50 -11.66 -6.13
CA ARG A 302 -7.95 -11.50 -5.93
C ARG A 302 -8.32 -10.09 -5.45
N VAL A 303 -7.35 -9.32 -4.93
CA VAL A 303 -7.56 -7.93 -4.47
C VAL A 303 -7.93 -7.02 -5.64
N ASP A 304 -7.30 -7.16 -6.80
CA ASP A 304 -7.50 -6.24 -7.93
C ASP A 304 -7.29 -6.87 -9.32
N GLY A 305 -7.06 -8.18 -9.42
CA GLY A 305 -6.81 -8.88 -10.68
C GLY A 305 -5.43 -8.62 -11.30
N SER A 306 -4.50 -7.99 -10.56
CA SER A 306 -3.13 -7.78 -11.04
C SER A 306 -2.22 -8.98 -10.77
N VAL A 307 -1.14 -9.10 -11.55
CA VAL A 307 -0.11 -10.11 -11.31
C VAL A 307 0.83 -9.62 -10.22
N GLN A 308 0.91 -10.38 -9.14
CA GLN A 308 1.87 -10.20 -8.05
C GLN A 308 2.85 -11.38 -8.03
N TYR A 309 3.85 -11.30 -7.16
CA TYR A 309 4.83 -12.36 -7.02
C TYR A 309 5.26 -12.53 -5.56
N TYR A 310 5.90 -13.65 -5.25
CA TYR A 310 6.67 -13.87 -4.02
C TYR A 310 8.00 -14.56 -4.36
N GLY A 311 9.00 -14.39 -3.50
CA GLY A 311 10.27 -15.14 -3.59
C GLY A 311 10.22 -16.42 -2.75
N ILE A 312 10.83 -17.50 -3.21
CA ILE A 312 10.88 -18.80 -2.51
C ILE A 312 12.32 -19.35 -2.46
N ARG A 313 12.67 -19.93 -1.31
CA ARG A 313 13.79 -20.87 -1.14
C ARG A 313 13.23 -22.23 -0.76
N TYR A 314 13.56 -23.25 -1.54
CA TYR A 314 13.17 -24.62 -1.23
C TYR A 314 14.05 -25.21 -0.13
N PRO A 315 13.54 -26.23 0.58
CA PRO A 315 14.37 -27.10 1.37
C PRO A 315 15.43 -27.80 0.49
N GLU A 316 16.58 -28.14 1.07
CA GLU A 316 17.63 -28.87 0.38
C GLU A 316 18.20 -29.99 1.28
N PRO A 317 18.05 -31.28 0.88
CA PRO A 317 17.31 -31.76 -0.28
C PRO A 317 15.78 -31.63 -0.15
N TYR A 318 15.08 -31.38 -1.25
CA TYR A 318 13.61 -31.35 -1.31
C TYR A 318 13.02 -32.70 -1.75
N ASP A 319 12.07 -33.21 -0.96
CA ASP A 319 11.27 -34.39 -1.25
C ASP A 319 9.77 -34.05 -1.11
N PRO A 320 8.97 -34.04 -2.20
CA PRO A 320 7.55 -33.69 -2.13
C PRO A 320 6.70 -34.65 -1.29
N LYS A 321 7.25 -35.79 -0.84
CA LYS A 321 6.58 -36.74 0.06
C LYS A 321 6.78 -36.42 1.55
N GLN A 322 7.62 -35.46 1.87
CA GLN A 322 7.90 -35.03 3.25
C GLN A 322 7.17 -33.73 3.55
N GLU A 323 6.68 -33.60 4.79
CA GLU A 323 6.18 -32.34 5.29
C GLU A 323 7.34 -31.49 5.83
N TYR A 324 7.32 -30.20 5.49
CA TYR A 324 8.33 -29.23 5.89
C TYR A 324 7.71 -28.12 6.72
N ALA A 325 8.53 -27.48 7.54
CA ALA A 325 8.18 -26.19 8.10
C ALA A 325 8.17 -25.09 7.02
N VAL A 326 7.65 -23.92 7.37
CA VAL A 326 7.75 -22.72 6.51
C VAL A 326 8.09 -21.49 7.34
N ILE A 327 9.03 -20.69 6.84
CA ILE A 327 9.33 -19.35 7.36
C ILE A 327 8.80 -18.34 6.33
N PHE A 328 7.71 -17.64 6.66
CA PHE A 328 7.31 -16.46 5.92
C PHE A 328 8.14 -15.28 6.38
N SER A 329 9.04 -14.78 5.54
CA SER A 329 9.94 -13.65 5.85
C SER A 329 9.50 -12.39 5.12
N LEU A 330 9.13 -11.37 5.89
CA LEU A 330 8.61 -10.09 5.41
C LEU A 330 9.77 -9.12 5.16
N HIS A 331 9.75 -8.41 4.02
CA HIS A 331 10.82 -7.49 3.64
C HIS A 331 10.69 -6.08 4.22
N GLY A 332 11.85 -5.42 4.33
CA GLY A 332 12.01 -4.02 4.70
C GLY A 332 11.65 -3.06 3.56
N ALA A 333 11.52 -1.76 3.87
CA ALA A 333 11.22 -0.75 2.87
C ALA A 333 12.36 -0.64 1.85
N GLY A 334 12.03 -0.64 0.56
CA GLY A 334 12.98 -0.59 -0.54
C GLY A 334 13.65 -1.92 -0.89
N VAL A 335 13.23 -3.03 -0.28
CA VAL A 335 13.76 -4.37 -0.57
C VAL A 335 12.80 -5.14 -1.47
N GLU A 336 13.30 -5.69 -2.58
CA GLU A 336 12.53 -6.65 -3.40
C GLU A 336 12.47 -8.00 -2.69
N ALA A 337 11.32 -8.67 -2.72
CA ALA A 337 11.10 -9.94 -2.03
C ALA A 337 12.14 -11.01 -2.42
N ILE A 338 12.43 -11.11 -3.73
CA ILE A 338 13.43 -12.07 -4.22
C ILE A 338 14.85 -11.79 -3.69
N HIS A 339 15.18 -10.53 -3.41
CA HIS A 339 16.47 -10.18 -2.80
C HIS A 339 16.53 -10.58 -1.33
N LEU A 340 15.40 -10.52 -0.61
CA LEU A 340 15.31 -11.07 0.75
C LEU A 340 15.42 -12.59 0.74
N ALA A 341 14.78 -13.30 -0.18
CA ALA A 341 14.93 -14.75 -0.32
C ALA A 341 16.40 -15.15 -0.58
N ALA A 342 17.15 -14.32 -1.29
CA ALA A 342 18.59 -14.51 -1.49
C ALA A 342 19.44 -14.30 -0.22
N GLN A 343 18.91 -13.63 0.82
CA GLN A 343 19.59 -13.49 2.12
C GLN A 343 19.41 -14.69 3.04
N TYR A 344 18.58 -15.66 2.66
CA TYR A 344 18.48 -16.93 3.35
C TYR A 344 19.31 -17.99 2.65
N SER A 345 19.94 -18.88 3.40
CA SER A 345 20.40 -20.17 2.87
C SER A 345 19.25 -21.16 2.67
N SER A 346 19.43 -22.19 1.87
CA SER A 346 18.49 -23.32 1.82
C SER A 346 18.53 -24.07 3.16
N LYS A 347 17.41 -24.66 3.59
CA LYS A 347 17.30 -25.39 4.86
C LYS A 347 16.97 -26.85 4.61
N ASP A 348 17.42 -27.78 5.45
CA ASP A 348 17.00 -29.17 5.32
C ASP A 348 15.58 -29.44 5.85
N TRP A 349 14.97 -28.45 6.52
CA TRP A 349 13.76 -28.63 7.33
C TRP A 349 12.62 -27.66 7.02
N ALA A 350 12.85 -26.60 6.22
CA ALA A 350 11.86 -25.57 5.98
C ALA A 350 11.97 -24.89 4.61
N PHE A 351 10.81 -24.46 4.10
CA PHE A 351 10.72 -23.45 3.06
C PHE A 351 10.98 -22.06 3.64
N VAL A 352 11.52 -21.15 2.82
CA VAL A 352 11.49 -19.70 3.11
C VAL A 352 10.69 -19.01 2.02
N ILE A 353 9.64 -18.31 2.41
CA ILE A 353 8.74 -17.58 1.52
C ILE A 353 8.84 -16.10 1.81
N THR A 354 8.94 -15.28 0.77
CA THR A 354 9.04 -13.82 0.89
C THR A 354 7.93 -13.17 0.05
N PRO A 355 6.80 -12.77 0.65
CA PRO A 355 5.78 -11.98 -0.02
C PRO A 355 6.31 -10.59 -0.38
N THR A 356 5.58 -9.81 -1.19
CA THR A 356 6.09 -8.53 -1.72
C THR A 356 5.44 -7.28 -1.14
N ASN A 357 4.39 -7.44 -0.34
CA ASN A 357 3.51 -6.35 0.09
C ASN A 357 3.10 -5.40 -1.06
N ARG A 358 3.01 -5.99 -2.26
CA ARG A 358 2.86 -5.35 -3.58
C ARG A 358 4.14 -4.79 -4.20
N ARG A 359 4.99 -4.06 -3.47
CA ARG A 359 6.22 -3.42 -4.01
C ARG A 359 7.23 -3.08 -2.90
N PRO A 360 8.54 -2.95 -3.19
CA PRO A 360 9.55 -2.56 -2.18
C PRO A 360 9.19 -1.32 -1.34
N TYR A 361 8.65 -0.28 -1.98
CA TYR A 361 8.14 0.94 -1.31
C TYR A 361 6.61 1.09 -1.49
N GLY A 362 5.90 -0.01 -1.68
CA GLY A 362 4.46 -0.03 -1.92
C GLY A 362 3.66 0.30 -0.68
N PHE A 363 3.29 -0.72 0.08
CA PHE A 363 2.58 -0.59 1.34
C PHE A 363 3.43 -1.11 2.48
N ASP A 364 3.19 -0.60 3.68
CA ASP A 364 3.60 -1.31 4.88
C ASP A 364 2.78 -2.62 5.02
N TRP A 365 3.14 -3.50 5.95
CA TRP A 365 2.51 -4.82 6.12
C TRP A 365 1.13 -4.80 6.77
N GLN A 366 0.56 -3.62 7.03
CA GLN A 366 -0.86 -3.41 7.27
C GLN A 366 -1.60 -3.26 5.93
N ASP A 367 -2.93 -3.32 5.96
CA ASP A 367 -3.77 -3.02 4.79
C ASP A 367 -3.43 -3.95 3.59
N TRP A 368 -3.08 -3.41 2.42
CA TRP A 368 -2.70 -4.21 1.24
C TRP A 368 -1.50 -5.13 1.47
N GLY A 369 -0.53 -4.74 2.30
CA GLY A 369 0.61 -5.60 2.59
C GLY A 369 0.20 -6.87 3.34
N ARG A 370 -0.80 -6.75 4.24
CA ARG A 370 -1.42 -7.89 4.89
C ARG A 370 -2.21 -8.74 3.89
N LEU A 371 -3.02 -8.12 3.04
CA LEU A 371 -3.79 -8.88 2.03
C LEU A 371 -2.88 -9.66 1.08
N ASP A 372 -1.78 -9.06 0.63
CA ASP A 372 -0.76 -9.75 -0.17
C ASP A 372 -0.14 -10.93 0.59
N PHE A 373 0.16 -10.76 1.87
CA PHE A 373 0.61 -11.86 2.73
C PHE A 373 -0.45 -12.97 2.83
N GLU A 374 -1.73 -12.64 3.05
CA GLU A 374 -2.81 -13.64 3.15
C GLU A 374 -2.96 -14.45 1.86
N GLU A 375 -2.86 -13.81 0.68
CA GLU A 375 -2.91 -14.52 -0.61
C GLU A 375 -1.72 -15.46 -0.79
N VAL A 376 -0.51 -15.01 -0.45
CA VAL A 376 0.70 -15.85 -0.53
C VAL A 376 0.66 -16.97 0.51
N PHE A 377 0.12 -16.71 1.70
CA PHE A 377 -0.06 -17.72 2.74
C PHE A 377 -0.99 -18.83 2.27
N GLU A 378 -2.19 -18.49 1.78
CA GLU A 378 -3.16 -19.46 1.26
C GLU A 378 -2.57 -20.29 0.10
N GLU A 379 -1.89 -19.64 -0.86
CA GLU A 379 -1.27 -20.31 -1.99
C GLU A 379 -0.19 -21.30 -1.53
N VAL A 380 0.72 -20.87 -0.65
CA VAL A 380 1.84 -21.71 -0.19
C VAL A 380 1.35 -22.89 0.64
N MET A 381 0.40 -22.67 1.56
CA MET A 381 -0.13 -23.75 2.39
C MET A 381 -0.90 -24.80 1.58
N LYS A 382 -1.41 -24.41 0.40
CA LYS A 382 -2.11 -25.31 -0.52
C LYS A 382 -1.18 -26.06 -1.46
N GLU A 383 -0.17 -25.38 -2.01
CA GLU A 383 0.65 -25.91 -3.11
C GLU A 383 1.89 -26.70 -2.63
N TYR A 384 2.36 -26.46 -1.41
CA TYR A 384 3.56 -27.12 -0.86
C TYR A 384 3.22 -28.03 0.33
N PRO A 385 4.00 -29.11 0.56
CA PRO A 385 3.78 -30.01 1.69
C PRO A 385 4.27 -29.37 3.00
N ILE A 386 3.47 -28.45 3.54
CA ILE A 386 3.79 -27.71 4.76
C ILE A 386 3.12 -28.36 5.96
N ASP A 387 3.90 -28.59 7.03
CA ASP A 387 3.37 -28.92 8.35
C ASP A 387 2.65 -27.68 8.94
N PRO A 388 1.31 -27.73 9.10
CA PRO A 388 0.53 -26.59 9.57
C PRO A 388 0.83 -26.18 11.02
N ASP A 389 1.55 -27.00 11.79
CA ASP A 389 1.97 -26.68 13.16
C ASP A 389 3.39 -26.12 13.25
N ARG A 390 4.07 -25.96 12.11
CA ARG A 390 5.43 -25.42 12.02
C ARG A 390 5.53 -24.30 11.00
N VAL A 391 4.63 -23.34 11.16
CA VAL A 391 4.57 -22.09 10.40
C VAL A 391 5.20 -20.98 11.23
N TYR A 392 6.19 -20.28 10.69
CA TYR A 392 6.91 -19.21 11.36
C TYR A 392 6.79 -17.90 10.58
N LEU A 393 6.81 -16.78 11.30
CA LEU A 393 6.80 -15.44 10.71
C LEU A 393 8.06 -14.67 11.12
N ALA A 394 8.85 -14.26 10.14
CA ALA A 394 10.10 -13.52 10.30
C ALA A 394 10.08 -12.24 9.46
N GLY A 395 11.04 -11.35 9.66
CA GLY A 395 11.18 -10.17 8.79
C GLY A 395 12.05 -9.08 9.38
N SER A 396 12.46 -8.13 8.53
CA SER A 396 13.40 -7.05 8.88
C SER A 396 12.79 -5.66 8.67
N SER A 397 13.06 -4.71 9.58
CA SER A 397 12.66 -3.30 9.43
C SER A 397 11.14 -3.15 9.28
N MET A 398 10.65 -2.71 8.11
CA MET A 398 9.21 -2.73 7.77
C MET A 398 8.60 -4.12 7.91
N GLY A 399 9.33 -5.14 7.45
CA GLY A 399 8.95 -6.54 7.64
C GLY A 399 8.98 -6.96 9.10
N GLY A 400 9.96 -6.50 9.89
CA GLY A 400 10.02 -6.77 11.33
C GLY A 400 8.83 -6.16 12.08
N GLN A 401 8.35 -4.99 11.65
CA GLN A 401 7.10 -4.43 12.14
C GLN A 401 5.88 -5.23 11.65
N GLY A 402 5.91 -5.73 10.41
CA GLY A 402 4.91 -6.64 9.87
C GLY A 402 4.77 -7.94 10.66
N VAL A 403 5.88 -8.50 11.15
CA VAL A 403 5.88 -9.68 12.04
C VAL A 403 5.06 -9.40 13.29
N TRP A 404 5.31 -8.24 13.91
CA TRP A 404 4.52 -7.82 15.05
C TRP A 404 3.06 -7.64 14.66
N HIS A 405 2.76 -6.90 13.59
CA HIS A 405 1.38 -6.62 13.20
C HIS A 405 0.60 -7.92 12.92
N ILE A 406 1.06 -8.75 11.99
CA ILE A 406 0.35 -9.97 11.59
C ILE A 406 0.31 -10.97 12.75
N GLY A 407 1.43 -11.22 13.43
CA GLY A 407 1.50 -12.18 14.53
C GLY A 407 0.67 -11.79 15.75
N LEU A 408 0.48 -10.49 16.02
CA LEU A 408 -0.40 -10.02 17.09
C LEU A 408 -1.89 -10.11 16.73
N HIS A 409 -2.24 -9.99 15.45
CA HIS A 409 -3.64 -10.05 15.00
C HIS A 409 -4.09 -11.47 14.67
N ASP A 410 -3.16 -12.40 14.40
CA ASP A 410 -3.43 -13.82 14.26
C ASP A 410 -2.41 -14.68 15.03
N PRO A 411 -2.49 -14.67 16.38
CA PRO A 411 -1.55 -15.41 17.23
C PRO A 411 -1.74 -16.94 17.15
N SER A 412 -2.88 -17.41 16.64
CA SER A 412 -3.21 -18.83 16.51
C SER A 412 -2.65 -19.48 15.24
N ARG A 413 -2.11 -18.70 14.30
CA ARG A 413 -1.59 -19.21 13.02
C ARG A 413 -0.15 -19.72 13.10
N PHE A 414 0.65 -19.15 13.99
CA PHE A 414 2.11 -19.33 13.98
C PHE A 414 2.60 -20.17 15.15
N ALA A 415 3.70 -20.89 14.93
CA ALA A 415 4.46 -21.57 15.98
C ALA A 415 5.44 -20.62 16.67
N ALA A 416 6.01 -19.64 15.96
CA ALA A 416 6.87 -18.59 16.52
C ALA A 416 7.04 -17.37 15.60
N LEU A 417 7.46 -16.27 16.22
CA LEU A 417 7.78 -15.00 15.55
C LEU A 417 9.28 -14.67 15.65
N ALA A 418 9.84 -14.10 14.58
CA ALA A 418 11.24 -13.66 14.50
C ALA A 418 11.39 -12.23 13.91
N PRO A 419 10.99 -11.18 14.64
CA PRO A 419 11.15 -9.81 14.18
C PRO A 419 12.61 -9.33 14.31
N GLN A 420 13.17 -8.81 13.22
CA GLN A 420 14.43 -8.08 13.18
C GLN A 420 14.16 -6.58 12.95
N ALA A 421 14.74 -5.72 13.80
CA ALA A 421 14.59 -4.26 13.69
C ALA A 421 13.15 -3.74 13.46
N GLY A 422 12.16 -4.36 14.11
CA GLY A 422 10.76 -3.99 13.99
C GLY A 422 10.34 -2.84 14.91
N TRP A 423 9.70 -1.81 14.38
CA TRP A 423 9.18 -0.69 15.17
C TRP A 423 7.82 -0.98 15.82
N THR A 424 7.46 -0.18 16.83
CA THR A 424 6.25 -0.38 17.66
C THR A 424 4.95 0.10 17.03
N GLY A 425 5.02 1.11 16.16
CA GLY A 425 3.88 1.62 15.38
C GLY A 425 4.20 2.94 14.68
N PHE A 426 3.37 3.36 13.73
CA PHE A 426 3.62 4.55 12.90
C PHE A 426 3.84 5.82 13.72
N GLN A 427 3.03 6.02 14.76
CA GLN A 427 3.04 7.22 15.58
C GLN A 427 4.32 7.39 16.42
N HIS A 428 5.09 6.31 16.63
CA HIS A 428 6.30 6.33 17.45
C HIS A 428 7.57 6.20 16.63
N TYR A 429 7.52 5.52 15.48
CA TYR A 429 8.68 5.34 14.59
C TYR A 429 9.12 6.65 13.93
N SER A 430 8.17 7.35 13.31
CA SER A 430 8.36 8.71 12.82
C SER A 430 7.26 9.56 13.46
N PRO A 431 7.54 10.17 14.64
CA PRO A 431 6.53 10.81 15.46
C PRO A 431 5.59 11.75 14.71
N PHE A 432 4.29 11.64 15.01
CA PHE A 432 3.26 12.48 14.40
C PHE A 432 3.13 13.85 15.08
N THR A 433 3.96 14.15 16.08
CA THR A 433 3.88 15.37 16.92
C THR A 433 3.88 16.66 16.12
N MET A 434 4.52 16.68 14.94
CA MET A 434 4.58 17.87 14.06
C MET A 434 3.56 17.85 12.91
N GLN A 435 2.63 16.90 12.87
CA GLN A 435 1.59 16.87 11.84
C GLN A 435 0.63 18.06 12.02
N LYS A 436 0.26 18.72 10.91
CA LYS A 436 -0.79 19.77 10.92
C LYS A 436 -2.09 19.25 11.54
N SER A 437 -2.43 17.99 11.24
CA SER A 437 -3.59 17.33 11.83
C SER A 437 -3.54 17.27 13.37
N GLN A 438 -2.38 17.02 13.98
CA GLN A 438 -2.24 16.99 15.44
C GLN A 438 -2.25 18.39 16.06
N MET A 439 -1.85 19.42 15.29
CA MET A 439 -1.81 20.80 15.76
C MET A 439 -3.18 21.50 15.72
N PHE A 440 -3.99 21.20 14.71
CA PHE A 440 -5.18 22.01 14.39
C PHE A 440 -6.52 21.28 14.49
N ALA A 441 -6.54 19.94 14.56
CA ALA A 441 -7.80 19.20 14.64
C ALA A 441 -8.40 19.21 16.04
N ALA A 442 -9.73 19.20 16.11
CA ALA A 442 -10.45 19.03 17.36
C ALA A 442 -10.25 17.62 17.95
N PRO A 443 -10.22 17.45 19.29
CA PRO A 443 -9.94 16.16 19.92
C PRO A 443 -10.91 15.03 19.52
N ASP A 444 -12.19 15.34 19.33
CA ASP A 444 -13.22 14.39 18.88
C ASP A 444 -12.96 13.87 17.46
N LEU A 445 -12.53 14.74 16.53
CA LEU A 445 -12.12 14.34 15.19
C LEU A 445 -10.85 13.48 15.20
N LEU A 446 -9.87 13.85 16.04
CA LEU A 446 -8.65 13.05 16.21
C LEU A 446 -8.96 11.66 16.78
N ASN A 447 -9.93 11.56 17.69
CA ASN A 447 -10.37 10.26 18.21
C ASN A 447 -10.92 9.37 17.08
N VAL A 448 -11.76 9.90 16.18
CA VAL A 448 -12.26 9.14 15.03
C VAL A 448 -11.12 8.66 14.13
N ARG A 449 -10.19 9.56 13.77
CA ARG A 449 -9.01 9.21 12.97
C ARG A 449 -8.18 8.11 13.64
N ASN A 450 -7.90 8.27 14.93
CA ASN A 450 -7.05 7.35 15.68
C ASN A 450 -7.68 5.97 15.84
N ARG A 451 -9.01 5.87 15.96
CA ARG A 451 -9.73 4.57 15.95
C ARG A 451 -9.41 3.78 14.68
N VAL A 452 -9.47 4.40 13.50
CA VAL A 452 -9.15 3.73 12.22
C VAL A 452 -7.68 3.29 12.13
N MET A 453 -6.79 3.91 12.91
CA MET A 453 -5.35 3.63 12.90
C MET A 453 -4.91 2.68 14.02
N GLN A 454 -5.82 2.24 14.89
CA GLN A 454 -5.47 1.56 16.14
C GLN A 454 -4.72 0.24 15.90
N ASP A 455 -5.05 -0.51 14.84
CA ASP A 455 -4.40 -1.78 14.50
C ASP A 455 -2.92 -1.63 14.12
N SER A 456 -2.45 -0.41 13.86
CA SER A 456 -1.04 -0.11 13.66
C SER A 456 -0.26 0.07 14.97
N ASN A 457 -0.92 0.07 16.13
CA ASN A 457 -0.31 0.19 17.44
C ASN A 457 -0.03 -1.21 18.03
N ASN A 458 1.08 -1.82 17.63
CA ASN A 458 1.42 -3.20 18.02
C ASN A 458 1.49 -3.39 19.55
N LEU A 459 1.94 -2.38 20.30
CA LEU A 459 2.05 -2.50 21.76
C LEU A 459 0.68 -2.69 22.45
N TYR A 460 -0.40 -2.22 21.84
CA TYR A 460 -1.75 -2.39 22.39
C TYR A 460 -2.20 -3.86 22.40
N PHE A 461 -1.71 -4.67 21.45
CA PHE A 461 -2.12 -6.05 21.23
C PHE A 461 -1.21 -7.10 21.87
N LEU A 462 -0.18 -6.72 22.64
CA LEU A 462 0.83 -7.66 23.18
C LEU A 462 0.25 -8.83 23.99
N GLU A 463 -0.92 -8.63 24.60
CA GLU A 463 -1.64 -9.68 25.33
C GLU A 463 -1.92 -10.92 24.46
N ASN A 464 -2.08 -10.73 23.15
CA ASN A 464 -2.38 -11.79 22.20
C ASN A 464 -1.24 -12.81 22.03
N LEU A 465 -0.01 -12.49 22.46
CA LEU A 465 1.16 -13.38 22.31
C LEU A 465 1.32 -14.41 23.44
N GLN A 466 0.31 -14.59 24.29
CA GLN A 466 0.41 -15.47 25.47
C GLN A 466 0.94 -16.88 25.16
N HIS A 467 0.59 -17.45 24.00
CA HIS A 467 1.04 -18.78 23.56
C HIS A 467 1.95 -18.74 22.32
N LEU A 468 2.44 -17.56 21.94
CA LEU A 468 3.21 -17.36 20.72
C LEU A 468 4.64 -16.90 21.05
N PRO A 469 5.62 -17.82 21.08
CA PRO A 469 7.00 -17.50 21.43
C PRO A 469 7.69 -16.61 20.39
N VAL A 470 8.60 -15.75 20.84
CA VAL A 470 9.26 -14.74 19.98
C VAL A 470 10.78 -14.74 20.15
N VAL A 471 11.53 -14.64 19.04
CA VAL A 471 12.97 -14.31 19.03
C VAL A 471 13.21 -12.98 18.33
N ILE A 472 13.60 -11.96 19.10
CA ILE A 472 13.81 -10.61 18.60
C ILE A 472 15.30 -10.41 18.31
N THR A 473 15.64 -9.92 17.11
CA THR A 473 17.02 -9.61 16.72
C THR A 473 17.21 -8.12 16.43
N GLN A 474 18.27 -7.49 16.93
CA GLN A 474 18.52 -6.05 16.79
C GLN A 474 20.02 -5.73 16.75
N GLY A 475 20.42 -4.76 15.92
CA GLY A 475 21.75 -4.14 16.01
C GLY A 475 21.76 -2.98 17.02
N ALA A 476 22.72 -2.96 17.92
CA ALA A 476 22.81 -1.96 19.01
C ALA A 476 23.04 -0.51 18.51
N GLU A 477 23.59 -0.35 17.30
CA GLU A 477 23.89 0.96 16.69
C GLU A 477 22.90 1.37 15.60
N ASP A 478 21.77 0.66 15.47
CA ASP A 478 20.74 0.99 14.49
C ASP A 478 20.18 2.42 14.70
N ARG A 479 20.34 3.27 13.69
CA ARG A 479 19.81 4.64 13.66
C ARG A 479 18.57 4.80 12.78
N THR A 480 18.21 3.75 12.05
CA THR A 480 16.99 3.69 11.24
C THR A 480 15.83 3.31 12.14
N VAL A 481 15.91 2.14 12.78
CA VAL A 481 14.97 1.69 13.83
C VAL A 481 15.75 1.54 15.13
N PRO A 482 15.77 2.57 16.00
CA PRO A 482 16.57 2.51 17.22
C PRO A 482 16.20 1.32 18.12
N PRO A 483 17.18 0.72 18.84
CA PRO A 483 16.93 -0.39 19.78
C PRO A 483 15.86 -0.11 20.83
N LEU A 484 15.50 1.15 21.06
CA LEU A 484 14.35 1.55 21.86
C LEU A 484 13.09 0.73 21.53
N HIS A 485 12.77 0.53 20.25
CA HIS A 485 11.57 -0.19 19.84
C HIS A 485 11.58 -1.68 20.27
N PRO A 486 12.56 -2.52 19.87
CA PRO A 486 12.60 -3.91 20.30
C PRO A 486 12.80 -4.08 21.81
N ARG A 487 13.49 -3.15 22.49
CA ARG A 487 13.60 -3.17 23.96
C ARG A 487 12.23 -2.97 24.64
N MET A 488 11.34 -2.16 24.07
CA MET A 488 9.96 -2.05 24.59
C MET A 488 9.22 -3.38 24.48
N PHE A 489 9.31 -4.06 23.33
CA PHE A 489 8.72 -5.40 23.16
C PHE A 489 9.31 -6.41 24.15
N GLN A 490 10.63 -6.51 24.23
CA GLN A 490 11.32 -7.39 25.18
C GLN A 490 10.86 -7.13 26.61
N LYS A 491 10.89 -5.87 27.06
CA LYS A 491 10.48 -5.49 28.41
C LYS A 491 9.04 -5.94 28.70
N PHE A 492 8.10 -5.55 27.85
CA PHE A 492 6.68 -5.82 28.12
C PHE A 492 6.29 -7.29 27.99
N LEU A 493 7.01 -8.06 27.17
CA LEU A 493 6.84 -9.52 27.10
C LEU A 493 7.43 -10.21 28.34
N LYS A 494 8.62 -9.81 28.80
CA LYS A 494 9.22 -10.34 30.04
C LYS A 494 8.40 -10.00 31.28
N ASP A 495 7.87 -8.77 31.38
CA ASP A 495 6.99 -8.35 32.48
C ASP A 495 5.69 -9.19 32.57
N ARG A 496 5.29 -9.82 31.46
CA ARG A 496 4.13 -10.74 31.37
C ARG A 496 4.50 -12.21 31.47
N GLU A 497 5.77 -12.52 31.70
CA GLU A 497 6.31 -13.89 31.72
C GLU A 497 6.12 -14.65 30.39
N PHE A 498 5.99 -13.94 29.27
CA PHE A 498 5.86 -14.55 27.95
C PHE A 498 7.23 -15.03 27.43
N VAL A 499 7.21 -16.05 26.56
CA VAL A 499 8.41 -16.64 25.98
C VAL A 499 9.03 -15.71 24.95
N VAL A 500 10.10 -15.01 25.35
CA VAL A 500 10.87 -14.13 24.47
C VAL A 500 12.38 -14.37 24.61
N ASN A 501 13.05 -14.59 23.48
CA ASN A 501 14.51 -14.51 23.34
C ASN A 501 14.86 -13.15 22.72
N TYR A 502 15.87 -12.45 23.26
CA TYR A 502 16.31 -11.15 22.75
C TYR A 502 17.79 -11.17 22.45
N ARG A 503 18.11 -10.97 21.17
CA ARG A 503 19.45 -10.92 20.62
C ARG A 503 19.76 -9.50 20.14
N GLU A 504 20.48 -8.74 20.96
CA GLU A 504 21.02 -7.44 20.57
C GLU A 504 22.52 -7.57 20.29
N LEU A 505 22.94 -7.27 19.07
CA LEU A 505 24.34 -7.39 18.66
C LEU A 505 25.08 -6.06 18.82
N PRO A 506 26.18 -6.04 19.60
CA PRO A 506 27.07 -4.88 19.68
C PRO A 506 27.59 -4.50 18.30
N GLU A 507 27.84 -3.20 18.08
CA GLU A 507 28.48 -2.64 16.87
C GLU A 507 27.69 -2.80 15.55
N GLN A 508 26.61 -3.58 15.54
CA GLN A 508 25.78 -3.75 14.35
C GLN A 508 24.77 -2.62 14.19
N GLY A 509 24.62 -2.15 12.95
CA GLY A 509 23.64 -1.14 12.55
C GLY A 509 22.28 -1.74 12.18
N HIS A 510 21.64 -1.18 11.15
CA HIS A 510 20.30 -1.61 10.71
C HIS A 510 20.28 -2.99 10.05
N TRP A 511 21.36 -3.34 9.35
CA TRP A 511 21.55 -4.61 8.64
C TRP A 511 23.01 -5.03 8.76
N TRP A 512 23.26 -6.35 8.77
CA TRP A 512 24.59 -6.93 8.82
C TRP A 512 24.59 -8.32 8.21
N ASP A 513 25.67 -8.67 7.53
CA ASP A 513 25.79 -9.98 6.87
C ASP A 513 26.67 -10.96 7.65
N GLU A 514 27.67 -10.48 8.38
CA GLU A 514 28.69 -11.32 9.00
C GLU A 514 28.48 -11.54 10.50
N PRO A 515 28.87 -12.71 11.04
CA PRO A 515 29.31 -13.90 10.29
C PRO A 515 28.13 -14.53 9.52
N ARG A 516 28.30 -14.82 8.22
CA ARG A 516 27.23 -15.50 7.47
C ARG A 516 26.95 -16.89 8.04
N SER A 517 25.71 -17.35 7.90
CA SER A 517 25.35 -18.73 8.25
C SER A 517 26.14 -19.74 7.40
N SER A 518 26.22 -20.99 7.86
CA SER A 518 26.97 -22.06 7.17
C SER A 518 26.54 -22.26 5.70
N GLY A 519 25.28 -21.96 5.37
CA GLY A 519 24.75 -22.00 4.00
C GLY A 519 24.82 -20.66 3.24
N GLY A 520 25.51 -19.65 3.78
CA GLY A 520 25.72 -18.36 3.13
C GLY A 520 24.57 -17.36 3.27
N GLY A 521 23.62 -17.56 4.17
CA GLY A 521 22.61 -16.55 4.49
C GLY A 521 23.18 -15.43 5.37
N SER A 522 22.51 -14.28 5.36
CA SER A 522 22.86 -13.11 6.16
C SER A 522 22.52 -13.33 7.64
N ASP A 523 23.45 -13.03 8.55
CA ASP A 523 23.22 -13.22 10.00
C ASP A 523 21.99 -12.44 10.53
N ALA A 524 21.67 -11.29 9.92
CA ALA A 524 20.53 -10.48 10.33
C ALA A 524 19.21 -11.27 10.36
N VAL A 525 19.03 -12.23 9.43
CA VAL A 525 17.78 -12.95 9.24
C VAL A 525 17.93 -14.47 9.15
N ASP A 526 19.14 -15.00 9.14
CA ASP A 526 19.43 -16.41 8.88
C ASP A 526 20.46 -17.02 9.85
N ASN A 527 20.57 -16.49 11.07
CA ASN A 527 21.51 -16.97 12.08
C ASN A 527 21.01 -18.25 12.80
N MET A 528 21.96 -19.08 13.26
CA MET A 528 21.65 -20.36 13.90
C MET A 528 20.83 -20.23 15.20
N GLU A 529 21.09 -19.21 16.02
CA GLU A 529 20.34 -19.01 17.28
C GLU A 529 18.84 -18.81 17.01
N MET A 530 18.51 -17.96 16.03
CA MET A 530 17.13 -17.74 15.59
C MET A 530 16.54 -19.01 14.97
N LEU A 531 17.26 -19.67 14.06
CA LEU A 531 16.76 -20.85 13.35
C LEU A 531 16.52 -22.02 14.31
N ASP A 532 17.42 -22.27 15.25
CA ASP A 532 17.28 -23.32 16.25
C ASP A 532 16.11 -23.03 17.20
N PHE A 533 15.92 -21.76 17.58
CA PHE A 533 14.74 -21.35 18.34
C PHE A 533 13.45 -21.67 17.59
N LEU A 534 13.34 -21.27 16.32
CA LEU A 534 12.15 -21.54 15.50
C LEU A 534 11.92 -23.05 15.34
N LYS A 535 12.96 -23.82 14.99
CA LYS A 535 12.88 -25.26 14.72
C LYS A 535 12.32 -26.05 15.91
N GLN A 536 12.50 -25.56 17.14
CA GLN A 536 12.01 -26.19 18.37
C GLN A 536 10.54 -25.86 18.70
N GLN A 537 9.94 -24.84 18.08
CA GLN A 537 8.56 -24.46 18.39
C GLN A 537 7.57 -25.25 17.53
N VAL A 538 6.47 -25.62 18.17
CA VAL A 538 5.29 -26.22 17.56
C VAL A 538 4.08 -25.42 18.03
N ARG A 539 3.16 -25.14 17.11
CA ARG A 539 1.97 -24.33 17.37
C ARG A 539 1.07 -24.97 18.42
N ASN A 540 0.65 -24.20 19.42
CA ASN A 540 -0.40 -24.60 20.36
C ASN A 540 -1.78 -24.29 19.77
N ARG A 541 -2.44 -25.29 19.16
CA ARG A 541 -3.77 -25.12 18.54
C ARG A 541 -4.89 -24.89 19.55
N TYR A 542 -4.79 -25.51 20.73
CA TYR A 542 -5.90 -25.64 21.67
C TYR A 542 -5.50 -25.21 23.09
N PRO A 543 -5.05 -23.95 23.28
CA PRO A 543 -4.79 -23.44 24.62
C PRO A 543 -6.08 -23.47 25.45
N GLN A 544 -5.95 -23.93 26.70
CA GLN A 544 -7.05 -23.98 27.66
C GLN A 544 -7.30 -22.64 28.37
N GLN A 545 -6.36 -21.70 28.28
CA GLN A 545 -6.52 -20.37 28.85
C GLN A 545 -5.84 -19.35 27.94
N PHE A 546 -6.53 -18.30 27.52
CA PHE A 546 -5.94 -17.23 26.73
C PHE A 546 -6.74 -15.94 26.80
N ASN A 547 -6.08 -14.82 26.50
CA ASN A 547 -6.71 -13.51 26.39
C ASN A 547 -6.42 -12.93 25.01
N ILE A 548 -7.45 -12.31 24.39
CA ILE A 548 -7.34 -11.64 23.10
C ILE A 548 -7.88 -10.23 23.23
N ARG A 549 -7.12 -9.28 22.67
CA ARG A 549 -7.57 -7.95 22.29
C ARG A 549 -7.74 -7.91 20.78
N LEU A 550 -8.86 -7.35 20.35
CA LEU A 550 -9.12 -7.06 18.95
C LEU A 550 -9.79 -5.69 18.82
N PHE A 551 -9.74 -5.12 17.63
CA PHE A 551 -10.29 -3.79 17.36
C PHE A 551 -11.03 -3.77 16.02
N ASP A 552 -10.36 -4.20 14.94
CA ASP A 552 -10.92 -4.37 13.60
C ASP A 552 -11.11 -5.85 13.26
N LEU A 553 -12.36 -6.32 13.19
CA LEU A 553 -12.68 -7.71 12.82
C LEU A 553 -12.40 -8.05 11.35
N SER A 554 -12.20 -7.06 10.46
CA SER A 554 -11.80 -7.32 9.07
C SER A 554 -10.35 -7.80 8.94
N ILE A 555 -9.57 -7.69 10.02
CA ILE A 555 -8.19 -8.17 10.06
C ILE A 555 -8.17 -9.66 10.36
N ASN A 556 -8.80 -10.05 11.46
CA ASN A 556 -9.00 -11.43 11.86
C ASN A 556 -10.20 -11.51 12.82
N ASP A 557 -11.06 -12.50 12.63
CA ASP A 557 -12.22 -12.77 13.46
C ASP A 557 -12.09 -14.06 14.28
N THR A 558 -11.04 -14.86 14.04
CA THR A 558 -10.89 -16.21 14.60
C THR A 558 -9.58 -16.34 15.38
N PHE A 559 -9.68 -16.80 16.63
CA PHE A 559 -8.56 -16.94 17.56
C PHE A 559 -8.65 -18.31 18.24
N TYR A 560 -7.71 -19.19 17.88
CA TYR A 560 -7.72 -20.59 18.31
C TYR A 560 -9.04 -21.29 17.93
N TRP A 561 -9.89 -21.59 18.91
CA TRP A 561 -11.18 -22.27 18.76
C TRP A 561 -12.37 -21.32 19.05
N ILE A 562 -12.13 -20.01 19.02
CA ILE A 562 -13.14 -18.96 19.24
C ILE A 562 -13.21 -18.06 18.02
N ARG A 563 -14.41 -17.78 17.51
CA ARG A 563 -14.64 -16.83 16.42
C ARG A 563 -15.62 -15.73 16.82
N VAL A 564 -15.20 -14.47 16.75
CA VAL A 564 -16.05 -13.31 17.03
C VAL A 564 -16.80 -12.91 15.77
N LEU A 565 -18.10 -13.09 15.77
CA LEU A 565 -18.93 -12.86 14.59
C LEU A 565 -19.39 -11.40 14.46
N SER A 566 -19.57 -10.69 15.58
CA SER A 566 -19.91 -9.26 15.57
C SER A 566 -19.57 -8.53 16.88
N GLN A 567 -19.25 -7.24 16.74
CA GLN A 567 -19.06 -6.32 17.86
C GLN A 567 -20.36 -5.58 18.20
N LYS A 568 -20.50 -5.08 19.44
CA LYS A 568 -21.61 -4.17 19.79
C LYS A 568 -21.41 -2.80 19.12
N GLU A 569 -20.16 -2.33 19.12
CA GLU A 569 -19.67 -1.16 18.41
C GLU A 569 -18.43 -1.53 17.58
N ALA A 570 -18.48 -1.29 16.28
CA ALA A 570 -17.35 -1.52 15.39
C ALA A 570 -16.20 -0.52 15.66
N MET A 571 -14.95 -0.94 15.38
CA MET A 571 -13.76 -0.10 15.54
C MET A 571 -13.65 0.50 16.95
N GLN A 572 -13.82 -0.38 17.94
CA GLN A 572 -13.69 -0.12 19.37
C GLN A 572 -12.97 -1.29 20.03
N GLN A 573 -12.46 -1.08 21.25
CA GLN A 573 -11.84 -2.14 22.02
C GLN A 573 -12.79 -3.32 22.22
N THR A 574 -12.33 -4.50 21.84
CA THR A 574 -12.98 -5.78 22.15
C THR A 574 -11.98 -6.67 22.88
N LYS A 575 -12.45 -7.35 23.91
CA LYS A 575 -11.65 -8.31 24.69
C LYS A 575 -12.34 -9.66 24.79
N ILE A 576 -11.54 -10.71 24.81
CA ILE A 576 -11.94 -12.09 25.05
C ILE A 576 -11.01 -12.64 26.12
N SER A 577 -11.56 -13.24 27.17
CA SER A 577 -10.82 -13.97 28.18
C SER A 577 -11.44 -15.36 28.32
N VAL A 578 -10.61 -16.39 28.16
CA VAL A 578 -11.02 -17.79 28.11
C VAL A 578 -10.26 -18.58 29.15
N GLU A 579 -10.95 -19.46 29.88
CA GLU A 579 -10.35 -20.44 30.79
C GLU A 579 -11.20 -21.72 30.84
N VAL A 580 -10.58 -22.87 30.59
CA VAL A 580 -11.18 -24.20 30.75
C VAL A 580 -10.92 -24.69 32.17
N ILE A 581 -11.98 -24.97 32.94
CA ILE A 581 -11.89 -25.45 34.33
C ILE A 581 -12.72 -26.71 34.50
N GLY A 582 -12.06 -27.87 34.51
CA GLY A 582 -12.75 -29.17 34.57
C GLY A 582 -13.69 -29.33 33.37
N GLU A 583 -14.98 -29.46 33.62
CA GLU A 583 -16.01 -29.71 32.60
C GLU A 583 -16.72 -28.42 32.11
N LYS A 584 -16.13 -27.25 32.33
CA LYS A 584 -16.73 -25.96 31.92
C LYS A 584 -15.72 -25.02 31.26
N ILE A 585 -16.20 -24.24 30.30
CA ILE A 585 -15.48 -23.11 29.71
C ILE A 585 -15.99 -21.82 30.37
N LEU A 586 -15.08 -21.02 30.94
CA LEU A 586 -15.36 -19.64 31.35
C LEU A 586 -14.95 -18.72 30.21
N LEU A 587 -15.92 -17.96 29.69
CA LEU A 587 -15.75 -17.02 28.59
C LEU A 587 -16.24 -15.64 29.04
N ASN A 588 -15.34 -14.68 29.21
CA ASN A 588 -15.69 -13.30 29.51
C ASN A 588 -15.32 -12.41 28.33
N THR A 589 -16.23 -11.56 27.89
CA THR A 589 -16.03 -10.70 26.73
C THR A 589 -16.47 -9.26 26.96
N GLU A 590 -15.74 -8.32 26.35
CA GLU A 590 -16.10 -6.90 26.24
C GLU A 590 -16.39 -6.57 24.78
N ASN A 591 -17.45 -5.80 24.50
CA ASN A 591 -17.82 -5.36 23.14
C ASN A 591 -18.05 -6.50 22.12
N VAL A 592 -18.53 -7.67 22.57
CA VAL A 592 -18.94 -8.78 21.69
C VAL A 592 -20.46 -8.88 21.69
N SER A 593 -21.06 -8.94 20.50
CA SER A 593 -22.50 -9.19 20.32
C SER A 593 -22.77 -10.67 20.04
N ALA A 594 -22.00 -11.28 19.14
CA ALA A 594 -22.13 -12.68 18.77
C ALA A 594 -20.77 -13.37 18.66
N ILE A 595 -20.68 -14.61 19.12
CA ILE A 595 -19.45 -15.40 19.12
C ILE A 595 -19.75 -16.87 18.85
N GLU A 596 -18.91 -17.52 18.07
CA GLU A 596 -18.93 -18.96 17.83
C GLU A 596 -17.80 -19.62 18.63
N VAL A 597 -18.12 -20.74 19.27
CA VAL A 597 -17.20 -21.48 20.14
C VAL A 597 -17.11 -22.92 19.63
N ASP A 598 -15.98 -23.26 18.99
CA ASP A 598 -15.66 -24.62 18.55
C ASP A 598 -15.07 -25.43 19.71
N TRP A 599 -15.90 -25.70 20.71
CA TRP A 599 -15.47 -26.41 21.90
C TRP A 599 -15.08 -27.87 21.60
N GLY A 600 -15.67 -28.49 20.57
CA GLY A 600 -15.39 -29.88 20.17
C GLY A 600 -13.93 -30.07 19.75
N ALA A 601 -13.30 -29.03 19.20
CA ALA A 601 -11.88 -29.02 18.86
C ALA A 601 -10.94 -29.27 20.06
N LEU A 602 -11.39 -29.02 21.29
CA LEU A 602 -10.60 -29.26 22.50
C LEU A 602 -10.45 -30.75 22.84
N ASN A 603 -11.40 -31.60 22.41
CA ASN A 603 -11.47 -33.02 22.79
C ASN A 603 -11.42 -33.24 24.33
N LEU A 604 -12.14 -32.41 25.07
CA LEU A 604 -12.27 -32.45 26.54
C LEU A 604 -13.75 -32.69 26.92
N PRO A 605 -14.04 -33.25 28.11
CA PRO A 605 -15.42 -33.51 28.56
C PRO A 605 -16.13 -32.23 29.03
N ILE A 606 -16.33 -31.27 28.12
CA ILE A 606 -17.00 -30.01 28.44
C ILE A 606 -18.52 -30.24 28.45
N GLN A 607 -19.19 -29.84 29.53
CA GLN A 607 -20.63 -29.94 29.69
C GLN A 607 -21.36 -28.60 29.54
N ARG A 608 -20.66 -27.47 29.74
CA ARG A 608 -21.24 -26.14 29.66
C ARG A 608 -20.23 -25.03 29.36
N ILE A 609 -20.71 -23.98 28.70
CA ILE A 609 -20.02 -22.70 28.53
C ILE A 609 -20.68 -21.67 29.46
N ILE A 610 -19.88 -20.88 30.16
CA ILE A 610 -20.33 -19.75 30.96
C ILE A 610 -19.84 -18.48 30.26
N TRP A 611 -20.73 -17.83 29.51
CA TRP A 611 -20.42 -16.60 28.79
C TRP A 611 -20.99 -15.38 29.51
N ASN A 612 -20.12 -14.47 29.99
CA ASN A 612 -20.52 -13.27 30.74
C ASN A 612 -21.52 -13.59 31.87
N GLN A 613 -21.23 -14.62 32.66
CA GLN A 613 -22.06 -15.16 33.76
C GLN A 613 -23.32 -15.94 33.34
N GLN A 614 -23.68 -15.94 32.06
CA GLN A 614 -24.80 -16.73 31.54
C GLN A 614 -24.35 -18.16 31.21
N HIS A 615 -25.17 -19.14 31.56
CA HIS A 615 -24.88 -20.56 31.38
C HIS A 615 -25.50 -21.12 30.10
N TYR A 616 -24.70 -21.85 29.33
CA TYR A 616 -25.09 -22.52 28.10
C TYR A 616 -24.72 -24.00 28.20
N PRO A 617 -25.70 -24.92 28.31
CA PRO A 617 -25.42 -26.35 28.29
C PRO A 617 -24.98 -26.80 26.89
N ILE A 618 -24.09 -27.77 26.83
CA ILE A 618 -23.60 -28.36 25.58
C ILE A 618 -24.45 -29.57 25.21
N SER A 619 -24.88 -29.65 23.95
CA SER A 619 -25.72 -30.74 23.42
C SER A 619 -24.94 -31.77 22.60
N ASP A 620 -23.93 -31.32 21.85
CA ASP A 620 -23.15 -32.11 20.88
C ASP A 620 -21.88 -31.35 20.48
N ASP A 621 -20.93 -32.04 19.84
CA ASP A 621 -19.57 -31.57 19.51
C ASP A 621 -19.52 -30.47 18.42
N SER A 622 -20.65 -29.94 17.95
CA SER A 622 -20.66 -28.89 16.94
C SER A 622 -20.29 -27.52 17.52
N PRO A 623 -19.71 -26.61 16.71
CA PRO A 623 -19.51 -25.22 17.11
C PRO A 623 -20.80 -24.57 17.61
N MET A 624 -20.73 -23.90 18.77
CA MET A 624 -21.87 -23.27 19.39
C MET A 624 -21.89 -21.76 19.13
N LEU A 625 -22.99 -21.27 18.54
CA LEU A 625 -23.29 -19.85 18.45
C LEU A 625 -23.83 -19.33 19.80
N LEU A 626 -23.17 -18.33 20.36
CA LEU A 626 -23.62 -17.59 21.53
C LEU A 626 -23.93 -16.14 21.13
N GLY A 627 -25.16 -15.71 21.39
CA GLY A 627 -25.67 -14.39 21.01
C GLY A 627 -26.61 -14.44 19.81
N PRO A 628 -27.08 -13.29 19.30
CA PRO A 628 -27.88 -13.25 18.09
C PRO A 628 -27.02 -13.58 16.86
N GLU A 629 -27.62 -14.19 15.85
CA GLU A 629 -26.97 -14.31 14.54
C GLU A 629 -26.72 -12.90 13.96
N PRO A 630 -25.51 -12.58 13.46
CA PRO A 630 -25.23 -11.26 12.90
C PRO A 630 -26.10 -10.98 11.68
N ASP A 631 -26.84 -9.87 11.73
CA ASP A 631 -27.57 -9.37 10.56
C ASP A 631 -26.61 -8.84 9.47
N SER A 632 -27.16 -8.56 8.28
CA SER A 632 -26.39 -8.06 7.14
C SER A 632 -25.64 -6.75 7.44
N ALA A 633 -26.25 -5.87 8.24
CA ALA A 633 -25.63 -4.60 8.64
C ALA A 633 -24.39 -4.81 9.51
N ALA A 634 -24.48 -5.69 10.51
CA ALA A 634 -23.37 -6.06 11.36
C ALA A 634 -22.24 -6.73 10.54
N GLN A 635 -22.58 -7.60 9.60
CA GLN A 635 -21.60 -8.23 8.72
C GLN A 635 -20.87 -7.21 7.83
N LEU A 636 -21.58 -6.21 7.30
CA LEU A 636 -20.99 -5.13 6.50
C LEU A 636 -20.06 -4.26 7.34
N ALA A 637 -20.46 -3.89 8.56
CA ALA A 637 -19.62 -3.11 9.49
C ALA A 637 -18.32 -3.85 9.82
N THR A 638 -18.39 -5.16 10.04
CA THR A 638 -17.25 -6.05 10.30
C THR A 638 -16.31 -6.12 9.10
N LYS A 639 -16.86 -6.24 7.88
CA LYS A 639 -16.07 -6.49 6.66
C LYS A 639 -15.47 -5.23 6.05
N TYR A 640 -16.11 -4.08 6.23
CA TYR A 640 -15.73 -2.82 5.62
C TYR A 640 -15.63 -1.69 6.67
N PRO A 641 -14.62 -1.75 7.55
CA PRO A 641 -14.51 -0.86 8.73
C PRO A 641 -14.14 0.59 8.41
N ALA A 642 -13.66 0.89 7.20
CA ALA A 642 -13.07 2.19 6.85
C ALA A 642 -13.06 2.41 5.33
N LEU A 643 -12.97 3.67 4.87
CA LEU A 643 -13.01 4.01 3.43
C LEU A 643 -11.98 3.26 2.58
N LYS A 644 -10.83 2.89 3.17
CA LYS A 644 -9.80 2.08 2.50
C LYS A 644 -10.31 0.72 2.02
N SER A 645 -11.30 0.14 2.69
CA SER A 645 -11.81 -1.20 2.39
C SER A 645 -12.49 -1.30 1.01
N VAL A 646 -12.91 -0.18 0.42
CA VAL A 646 -13.41 -0.11 -0.96
C VAL A 646 -12.33 -0.54 -1.98
N PHE A 647 -11.06 -0.40 -1.63
CA PHE A 647 -9.92 -0.70 -2.49
C PHE A 647 -9.25 -2.05 -2.19
N PHE A 648 -9.83 -2.86 -1.30
CA PHE A 648 -9.35 -4.20 -0.92
C PHE A 648 -10.01 -5.32 -1.75
N ARG A 649 -10.84 -4.94 -2.73
CA ARG A 649 -11.47 -5.81 -3.72
C ARG A 649 -11.44 -5.11 -5.08
N PRO A 650 -11.65 -5.84 -6.19
CA PRO A 650 -11.63 -5.24 -7.52
C PRO A 650 -12.56 -4.03 -7.60
N PHE A 651 -12.04 -2.92 -8.12
CA PHE A 651 -12.76 -1.65 -8.21
C PHE A 651 -12.56 -0.99 -9.57
N VAL A 652 -13.45 -0.08 -9.93
CA VAL A 652 -13.35 0.78 -11.13
C VAL A 652 -13.47 2.25 -10.75
N LEU A 653 -12.75 3.10 -11.49
CA LEU A 653 -12.81 4.56 -11.32
C LEU A 653 -13.82 5.12 -12.32
N VAL A 654 -14.88 5.75 -11.80
CA VAL A 654 -15.99 6.30 -12.59
C VAL A 654 -15.94 7.81 -12.56
N TYR A 655 -15.59 8.44 -13.68
CA TYR A 655 -15.59 9.90 -13.78
C TYR A 655 -16.90 10.42 -14.39
N GLY A 656 -17.32 11.60 -13.94
CA GLY A 656 -18.52 12.25 -14.46
C GLY A 656 -18.34 12.82 -15.87
N THR A 657 -19.30 12.59 -16.76
CA THR A 657 -19.32 13.13 -18.13
C THR A 657 -20.36 14.22 -18.34
N GLN A 658 -21.11 14.58 -17.30
CA GLN A 658 -22.10 15.65 -17.36
C GLN A 658 -21.45 17.00 -17.00
N GLY A 659 -22.06 18.11 -17.42
CA GLY A 659 -21.53 19.45 -17.18
C GLY A 659 -20.58 19.94 -18.28
N GLY A 660 -19.76 20.95 -17.97
CA GLY A 660 -18.89 21.61 -18.95
C GLY A 660 -17.63 20.80 -19.28
N THR A 661 -17.10 20.95 -20.50
CA THR A 661 -15.92 20.22 -21.00
C THR A 661 -14.72 20.29 -20.04
N HIS A 662 -14.44 21.47 -19.47
CA HIS A 662 -13.33 21.63 -18.52
C HIS A 662 -13.50 20.78 -17.25
N GLN A 663 -14.72 20.66 -16.72
CA GLN A 663 -15.02 19.84 -15.55
C GLN A 663 -14.84 18.35 -15.87
N GLN A 664 -15.32 17.90 -17.04
CA GLN A 664 -15.16 16.52 -17.49
C GLN A 664 -13.68 16.14 -17.66
N GLU A 665 -12.89 17.00 -18.32
CA GLU A 665 -11.44 16.82 -18.47
C GLU A 665 -10.71 16.78 -17.13
N MET A 666 -11.14 17.61 -16.18
CA MET A 666 -10.60 17.63 -14.81
C MET A 666 -10.92 16.32 -14.09
N LEU A 667 -12.16 15.83 -14.13
CA LEU A 667 -12.57 14.58 -13.46
C LEU A 667 -11.85 13.37 -14.07
N LEU A 668 -11.76 13.29 -15.40
CA LEU A 668 -10.98 12.25 -16.09
C LEU A 668 -9.50 12.29 -15.70
N HIS A 669 -8.89 13.49 -15.66
CA HIS A 669 -7.50 13.64 -15.21
C HIS A 669 -7.30 13.08 -13.81
N ARG A 670 -8.18 13.44 -12.87
CA ARG A 670 -8.09 13.00 -11.47
C ARG A 670 -8.24 11.49 -11.36
N ALA A 671 -9.19 10.88 -12.09
CA ALA A 671 -9.32 9.43 -12.18
C ALA A 671 -8.02 8.77 -12.69
N ASN A 672 -7.42 9.31 -13.77
CA ASN A 672 -6.14 8.82 -14.27
C ASN A 672 -5.01 8.93 -13.24
N GLN A 673 -4.95 10.01 -12.47
CA GLN A 673 -3.94 10.15 -11.41
C GLN A 673 -4.14 9.15 -10.26
N ILE A 674 -5.37 8.73 -9.97
CA ILE A 674 -5.64 7.64 -9.02
C ILE A 674 -5.15 6.31 -9.59
N ALA A 675 -5.46 6.02 -10.86
CA ALA A 675 -5.00 4.81 -11.54
C ALA A 675 -3.46 4.71 -11.58
N ILE A 676 -2.77 5.78 -11.96
CA ILE A 676 -1.31 5.86 -11.96
C ILE A 676 -0.74 5.66 -10.54
N ARG A 677 -1.35 6.29 -9.52
CA ARG A 677 -0.93 6.11 -8.12
C ARG A 677 -1.07 4.66 -7.69
N PHE A 678 -2.17 3.99 -8.07
CA PHE A 678 -2.42 2.61 -7.71
C PHE A 678 -1.47 1.66 -8.45
N TRP A 679 -1.24 1.83 -9.74
CA TRP A 679 -0.21 1.08 -10.48
C TRP A 679 1.18 1.24 -9.86
N ARG A 680 1.62 2.49 -9.63
CA ARG A 680 2.95 2.79 -9.08
C ARG A 680 3.13 2.24 -7.67
N ARG A 681 2.10 2.28 -6.82
CA ARG A 681 2.22 1.89 -5.40
C ARG A 681 1.87 0.42 -5.14
N ALA A 682 0.81 -0.06 -5.75
CA ALA A 682 0.22 -1.38 -5.49
C ALA A 682 0.63 -2.44 -6.51
N ASN A 683 1.48 -2.12 -7.48
CA ASN A 683 1.70 -2.97 -8.65
C ASN A 683 0.36 -3.42 -9.28
N GLY A 684 -0.66 -2.57 -9.14
CA GLY A 684 -2.04 -2.89 -9.42
C GLY A 684 -2.47 -2.41 -10.79
N SER A 685 -3.70 -2.76 -11.16
CA SER A 685 -4.34 -2.29 -12.39
C SER A 685 -5.78 -1.93 -12.11
N VAL A 686 -6.23 -0.78 -12.62
CA VAL A 686 -7.60 -0.31 -12.43
C VAL A 686 -8.10 0.35 -13.70
N ARG A 687 -9.36 0.08 -14.04
CA ARG A 687 -10.03 0.67 -15.19
C ARG A 687 -10.58 2.05 -14.82
N VAL A 688 -10.37 3.01 -15.71
CA VAL A 688 -11.07 4.30 -15.71
C VAL A 688 -12.18 4.21 -16.74
N ILE A 689 -13.42 4.52 -16.35
CA ILE A 689 -14.61 4.43 -17.20
C ILE A 689 -15.47 5.67 -17.04
N ALA A 690 -16.17 6.05 -18.11
CA ALA A 690 -17.19 7.09 -18.02
C ALA A 690 -18.39 6.58 -17.21
N ASP A 691 -19.07 7.48 -16.49
CA ASP A 691 -20.36 7.20 -15.85
C ASP A 691 -21.42 6.65 -16.81
N THR A 692 -21.39 7.02 -18.09
CA THR A 692 -22.28 6.50 -19.15
C THR A 692 -21.93 5.08 -19.62
N GLU A 693 -20.73 4.59 -19.34
CA GLU A 693 -20.27 3.25 -19.72
C GLU A 693 -20.49 2.21 -18.60
N VAL A 694 -21.01 2.63 -17.43
CA VAL A 694 -21.27 1.73 -16.31
C VAL A 694 -22.50 0.87 -16.60
N THR A 695 -22.31 -0.44 -16.58
CA THR A 695 -23.35 -1.46 -16.79
C THR A 695 -23.64 -2.22 -15.49
N GLU A 696 -24.75 -2.94 -15.43
CA GLU A 696 -25.09 -3.80 -14.30
C GLU A 696 -24.03 -4.88 -14.02
N SER A 697 -23.40 -5.43 -15.08
CA SER A 697 -22.26 -6.36 -14.91
C SER A 697 -21.10 -5.67 -14.19
N ILE A 698 -20.76 -4.43 -14.53
CA ILE A 698 -19.74 -3.67 -13.80
C ILE A 698 -20.16 -3.44 -12.34
N GLU A 699 -21.41 -3.04 -12.08
CA GLU A 699 -21.93 -2.82 -10.72
C GLU A 699 -21.91 -4.10 -9.86
N SER A 700 -22.13 -5.28 -10.46
CA SER A 700 -22.12 -6.57 -9.76
C SER A 700 -20.71 -7.17 -9.58
N GLU A 701 -19.75 -6.81 -10.41
CA GLU A 701 -18.39 -7.35 -10.39
C GLU A 701 -17.40 -6.48 -9.60
N PHE A 702 -17.58 -5.16 -9.60
CA PHE A 702 -16.61 -4.20 -9.07
C PHE A 702 -17.19 -3.29 -7.99
N ASN A 703 -16.34 -2.89 -7.06
CA ASN A 703 -16.60 -1.69 -6.26
C ASN A 703 -16.53 -0.45 -7.15
N LEU A 704 -17.39 0.54 -6.92
CA LEU A 704 -17.44 1.76 -7.71
C LEU A 704 -16.81 2.92 -6.95
N VAL A 705 -15.74 3.49 -7.50
CA VAL A 705 -15.11 4.70 -6.97
C VAL A 705 -15.46 5.87 -7.89
N MET A 706 -16.40 6.70 -7.45
CA MET A 706 -17.03 7.73 -8.27
C MET A 706 -16.48 9.12 -7.95
N LEU A 707 -16.16 9.89 -9.00
CA LEU A 707 -15.69 11.27 -8.93
C LEU A 707 -16.72 12.21 -9.58
N GLY A 708 -17.01 13.31 -8.89
CA GLY A 708 -17.92 14.35 -9.36
C GLY A 708 -19.04 14.60 -8.35
N ASN A 709 -20.18 15.09 -8.80
CA ASN A 709 -21.37 15.34 -7.99
C ASN A 709 -22.65 14.93 -8.75
N PRO A 710 -23.86 15.01 -8.15
CA PRO A 710 -25.10 14.61 -8.83
C PRO A 710 -25.43 15.38 -10.12
N LYS A 711 -24.77 16.51 -10.39
CA LYS A 711 -24.93 17.28 -11.63
C LYS A 711 -23.89 16.90 -12.69
N SER A 712 -22.70 16.43 -12.29
CA SER A 712 -21.59 16.09 -13.18
C SER A 712 -21.45 14.58 -13.44
N ASN A 713 -22.01 13.72 -12.59
CA ASN A 713 -21.86 12.25 -12.69
C ASN A 713 -23.21 11.53 -12.53
N LEU A 714 -23.63 10.78 -13.56
CA LEU A 714 -24.90 10.05 -13.62
C LEU A 714 -24.99 8.93 -12.57
N MET A 715 -23.88 8.26 -12.26
CA MET A 715 -23.84 7.21 -11.25
C MET A 715 -23.96 7.78 -9.83
N ILE A 716 -23.33 8.93 -9.57
CA ILE A 716 -23.53 9.64 -8.29
C ILE A 716 -24.98 10.08 -8.17
N LYS A 717 -25.59 10.63 -9.23
CA LYS A 717 -27.00 11.00 -9.25
C LYS A 717 -27.94 9.81 -8.96
N LYS A 718 -27.61 8.62 -9.50
CA LYS A 718 -28.36 7.37 -9.30
C LYS A 718 -28.22 6.83 -7.87
N LEU A 719 -26.99 6.76 -7.35
CA LEU A 719 -26.66 5.96 -6.17
C LEU A 719 -26.57 6.75 -4.86
N LEU A 720 -26.21 8.04 -4.92
CA LEU A 720 -26.08 8.87 -3.72
C LEU A 720 -27.38 8.97 -2.89
N PRO A 721 -28.60 9.04 -3.48
CA PRO A 721 -29.84 9.07 -2.71
C PRO A 721 -30.11 7.85 -1.82
N HIS A 722 -29.35 6.76 -2.00
CA HIS A 722 -29.42 5.57 -1.14
C HIS A 722 -28.45 5.64 0.06
N THR A 723 -27.81 6.78 0.27
CA THR A 723 -26.86 7.02 1.36
C THR A 723 -27.39 8.11 2.30
N PRO A 724 -26.86 8.24 3.53
CA PRO A 724 -27.23 9.33 4.43
C PRO A 724 -26.76 10.73 4.00
N LEU A 725 -26.02 10.85 2.89
CA LEU A 725 -25.49 12.13 2.40
C LEU A 725 -26.43 12.75 1.36
N GLU A 726 -26.78 14.00 1.59
CA GLU A 726 -27.66 14.78 0.73
C GLU A 726 -27.06 16.14 0.39
N PHE A 727 -27.33 16.62 -0.81
CA PHE A 727 -27.01 17.99 -1.23
C PHE A 727 -28.16 18.93 -0.84
N THR A 728 -27.84 20.03 -0.16
CA THR A 728 -28.80 21.11 0.12
C THR A 728 -28.54 22.30 -0.82
N GLU A 729 -29.38 23.33 -0.75
CA GLU A 729 -29.20 24.55 -1.55
C GLU A 729 -27.86 25.25 -1.24
N ASN A 730 -27.43 25.21 0.03
CA ASN A 730 -26.26 25.96 0.52
C ASN A 730 -25.13 25.06 1.03
N GLY A 731 -25.20 23.74 0.84
CA GLY A 731 -24.19 22.84 1.37
C GLY A 731 -24.56 21.35 1.31
N LEU A 732 -24.28 20.63 2.39
CA LEU A 732 -24.50 19.20 2.54
C LEU A 732 -25.29 18.90 3.82
N ARG A 733 -26.11 17.85 3.80
CA ARG A 733 -26.74 17.28 4.98
C ARG A 733 -26.29 15.83 5.12
N LEU A 734 -25.87 15.44 6.32
CA LEU A 734 -25.43 14.09 6.64
C LEU A 734 -26.04 13.67 7.98
N GLU A 735 -26.76 12.55 8.01
CA GLU A 735 -27.44 12.03 9.22
C GLU A 735 -28.29 13.09 9.93
N GLY A 736 -29.00 13.92 9.15
CA GLY A 736 -29.86 14.99 9.65
C GLY A 736 -29.14 16.28 10.08
N LYS A 737 -27.80 16.28 10.15
CA LYS A 737 -27.00 17.49 10.44
C LYS A 737 -26.63 18.23 9.15
N GLU A 738 -26.92 19.52 9.11
CA GLU A 738 -26.60 20.39 7.97
C GLU A 738 -25.24 21.09 8.12
N TYR A 739 -24.51 21.16 7.03
CA TYR A 739 -23.21 21.82 6.89
C TYR A 739 -23.31 22.80 5.72
N VAL A 740 -23.02 24.07 5.97
CA VAL A 740 -23.18 25.16 4.99
C VAL A 740 -21.82 25.55 4.42
N GLY A 741 -21.74 25.73 3.10
CA GLY A 741 -20.58 26.28 2.41
C GLY A 741 -20.07 25.46 1.23
N GLU A 742 -18.88 25.83 0.76
CA GLU A 742 -18.12 25.08 -0.24
C GLU A 742 -17.47 23.86 0.42
N LEU A 743 -18.11 22.70 0.30
CA LEU A 743 -17.80 21.50 1.07
C LEU A 743 -17.53 20.33 0.13
N ALA A 744 -16.51 19.56 0.46
CA ALA A 744 -16.19 18.28 -0.11
C ALA A 744 -16.60 17.15 0.85
N ALA A 745 -16.93 15.99 0.29
CA ALA A 745 -17.19 14.78 1.05
C ALA A 745 -16.49 13.58 0.40
N SER A 746 -15.88 12.76 1.25
CA SER A 746 -15.40 11.42 0.89
C SER A 746 -16.20 10.42 1.72
N ILE A 747 -17.06 9.63 1.08
CA ILE A 747 -17.90 8.65 1.79
C ILE A 747 -17.82 7.28 1.14
N MET A 748 -17.95 6.22 1.94
CA MET A 748 -18.24 4.87 1.45
C MET A 748 -19.60 4.37 1.91
N TYR A 749 -20.25 3.55 1.10
CA TYR A 749 -21.51 2.92 1.46
C TYR A 749 -21.70 1.60 0.72
N PRO A 750 -22.43 0.60 1.27
CA PRO A 750 -22.78 -0.61 0.54
C PRO A 750 -23.61 -0.31 -0.73
N HIS A 751 -23.43 -1.10 -1.77
CA HIS A 751 -24.25 -0.98 -2.97
C HIS A 751 -25.68 -1.48 -2.70
N PRO A 752 -26.74 -0.70 -3.03
CA PRO A 752 -28.11 -1.03 -2.65
C PRO A 752 -28.67 -2.32 -3.30
N GLN A 753 -28.24 -2.63 -4.53
CA GLN A 753 -28.63 -3.86 -5.24
C GLN A 753 -27.63 -5.02 -5.10
N PHE A 754 -26.37 -4.74 -4.76
CA PHE A 754 -25.27 -5.72 -4.77
C PHE A 754 -24.52 -5.63 -3.44
N PRO A 755 -25.09 -6.10 -2.32
CA PRO A 755 -24.59 -5.81 -0.97
C PRO A 755 -23.15 -6.28 -0.71
N GLU A 756 -22.62 -7.18 -1.53
CA GLU A 756 -21.22 -7.61 -1.52
C GLU A 756 -20.23 -6.63 -2.19
N ARG A 757 -20.74 -5.52 -2.73
CA ARG A 757 -20.02 -4.44 -3.41
C ARG A 757 -20.17 -3.13 -2.66
N MET A 758 -19.13 -2.31 -2.78
CA MET A 758 -19.04 -1.02 -2.10
C MET A 758 -18.98 0.13 -3.09
N LEU A 759 -19.54 1.24 -2.66
CA LEU A 759 -19.49 2.53 -3.33
C LEU A 759 -18.52 3.42 -2.56
N ALA A 760 -17.69 4.19 -3.27
CA ALA A 760 -17.00 5.36 -2.74
C ALA A 760 -17.38 6.58 -3.56
N PHE A 761 -17.74 7.66 -2.87
CA PHE A 761 -18.07 8.94 -3.47
C PHE A 761 -17.02 9.96 -3.07
N PHE A 762 -16.33 10.52 -4.06
CA PHE A 762 -15.45 11.68 -3.93
C PHE A 762 -16.16 12.87 -4.57
N THR A 763 -16.89 13.62 -3.74
CA THR A 763 -17.90 14.59 -4.18
C THR A 763 -17.75 15.96 -3.54
N GLY A 764 -18.39 16.97 -4.10
CA GLY A 764 -18.35 18.34 -3.58
C GLY A 764 -19.44 19.25 -4.11
N THR A 765 -19.75 20.31 -3.34
CA THR A 765 -20.82 21.28 -3.64
C THR A 765 -20.47 22.22 -4.80
N THR A 766 -19.18 22.41 -5.09
CA THR A 766 -18.65 23.17 -6.22
C THR A 766 -17.55 22.38 -6.95
N THR A 767 -17.11 22.88 -8.10
CA THR A 767 -15.99 22.27 -8.84
C THR A 767 -14.66 22.28 -8.06
N GLU A 768 -14.42 23.30 -7.24
CA GLU A 768 -13.24 23.35 -6.37
C GLU A 768 -13.37 22.37 -5.20
N ALA A 769 -14.58 22.16 -4.66
CA ALA A 769 -14.83 21.13 -3.67
C ALA A 769 -14.68 19.71 -4.27
N GLU A 770 -15.13 19.47 -5.51
CA GLU A 770 -14.90 18.20 -6.22
C GLU A 770 -13.39 17.91 -6.35
N LYS A 771 -12.55 18.90 -6.69
CA LYS A 771 -11.09 18.74 -6.70
C LYS A 771 -10.53 18.40 -5.31
N THR A 772 -11.06 19.06 -4.28
CA THR A 772 -10.63 18.92 -2.89
C THR A 772 -11.03 17.57 -2.30
N SER A 773 -12.11 16.94 -2.79
CA SER A 773 -12.64 15.67 -2.28
C SER A 773 -11.62 14.52 -2.22
N LEU A 774 -10.55 14.56 -3.01
CA LEU A 774 -9.50 13.54 -3.02
C LEU A 774 -8.42 13.74 -1.94
N HIS A 775 -8.52 14.77 -1.10
CA HIS A 775 -7.50 15.07 -0.07
C HIS A 775 -7.26 13.88 0.87
N PHE A 776 -8.31 13.16 1.26
CA PHE A 776 -8.25 11.99 2.14
C PHE A 776 -8.30 10.64 1.39
N LEU A 777 -7.94 10.60 0.10
CA LEU A 777 -7.88 9.37 -0.71
C LEU A 777 -6.96 8.33 -0.03
N PRO A 778 -7.49 7.18 0.44
CA PRO A 778 -6.78 6.32 1.38
C PRO A 778 -5.86 5.27 0.73
N ILE A 779 -5.27 5.55 -0.44
CA ILE A 779 -4.31 4.64 -1.11
C ILE A 779 -2.90 4.81 -0.53
N TYR A 780 -2.76 4.49 0.76
CA TYR A 780 -1.51 4.45 1.53
C TYR A 780 -1.77 3.81 2.91
N SER A 781 -0.72 3.26 3.53
CA SER A 781 -0.82 2.56 4.82
C SER A 781 -1.12 3.50 5.99
N GLY A 782 -2.09 3.12 6.82
CA GLY A 782 -2.49 3.87 8.02
C GLY A 782 -3.14 5.22 7.69
N SER A 783 -4.07 5.25 6.74
CA SER A 783 -4.71 6.47 6.25
C SER A 783 -5.63 7.18 7.24
N GLY A 784 -6.19 6.43 8.21
CA GLY A 784 -7.04 7.00 9.26
C GLY A 784 -8.38 7.54 8.76
N THR A 785 -8.81 7.20 7.54
CA THR A 785 -10.07 7.68 6.94
C THR A 785 -11.24 6.74 7.30
N PRO A 786 -12.25 7.18 8.09
CA PRO A 786 -13.39 6.36 8.50
C PRO A 786 -14.42 6.23 7.36
N HIS A 787 -15.68 5.85 7.63
CA HIS A 787 -16.70 5.68 6.57
C HIS A 787 -17.03 6.98 5.84
N TYR A 788 -16.97 8.12 6.53
CA TYR A 788 -17.19 9.43 5.90
C TYR A 788 -16.27 10.51 6.46
N VAL A 789 -15.95 11.50 5.62
CA VAL A 789 -15.33 12.77 6.02
C VAL A 789 -15.98 13.90 5.22
N VAL A 790 -16.44 14.95 5.91
CA VAL A 790 -16.96 16.21 5.35
C VAL A 790 -15.99 17.33 5.72
N PHE A 791 -15.54 18.09 4.74
CA PHE A 791 -14.44 19.04 4.91
C PHE A 791 -14.46 20.16 3.87
N ASP A 792 -13.71 21.22 4.11
CA ASP A 792 -13.54 22.33 3.15
C ASP A 792 -12.08 22.44 2.68
N LYS A 793 -11.79 23.44 1.83
CA LYS A 793 -10.45 23.67 1.26
C LYS A 793 -9.35 23.93 2.28
N THR A 794 -9.67 24.30 3.52
CA THR A 794 -8.69 24.58 4.58
C THR A 794 -7.93 23.34 5.03
N VAL A 795 -8.38 22.13 4.69
CA VAL A 795 -7.60 20.89 4.88
C VAL A 795 -6.23 20.94 4.21
N ARG A 796 -6.09 21.73 3.13
CA ARG A 796 -4.80 21.95 2.44
C ARG A 796 -3.81 22.75 3.28
N GLN A 797 -4.23 23.38 4.37
CA GLN A 797 -3.38 24.12 5.29
C GLN A 797 -3.29 23.46 6.67
N TYR A 798 -4.41 22.93 7.16
CA TYR A 798 -4.56 22.47 8.54
C TYR A 798 -4.77 20.95 8.68
N GLY A 799 -4.76 20.19 7.58
CA GLY A 799 -5.05 18.75 7.60
C GLY A 799 -6.42 18.47 8.20
N TRP A 800 -6.48 17.62 9.22
CA TRP A 800 -7.73 17.33 9.95
C TRP A 800 -8.35 18.55 10.66
N GLY A 801 -7.64 19.68 10.79
CA GLY A 801 -8.22 20.94 11.28
C GLY A 801 -9.24 21.59 10.34
N GLY A 802 -9.27 21.19 9.06
CA GLY A 802 -10.29 21.63 8.09
C GLY A 802 -11.48 20.67 7.94
N VAL A 803 -11.58 19.65 8.80
CA VAL A 803 -12.67 18.67 8.79
C VAL A 803 -13.83 19.18 9.64
N HIS A 804 -15.04 19.16 9.07
CA HIS A 804 -16.27 19.55 9.75
C HIS A 804 -16.95 18.38 10.44
N SER A 805 -16.80 17.17 9.88
CA SER A 805 -17.36 15.94 10.44
C SER A 805 -16.67 14.72 9.87
N ALA A 806 -16.49 13.68 10.68
CA ALA A 806 -15.99 12.39 10.25
C ALA A 806 -16.53 11.30 11.18
N GLY A 807 -16.81 10.10 10.65
CA GLY A 807 -17.40 9.04 11.47
C GLY A 807 -17.67 7.74 10.75
N PHE A 808 -18.36 6.85 11.46
CA PHE A 808 -18.75 5.52 11.03
C PHE A 808 -20.27 5.46 10.96
N PHE A 809 -20.82 5.03 9.82
CA PHE A 809 -22.25 4.73 9.70
C PHE A 809 -22.68 3.56 10.60
N ASP A 810 -23.87 3.67 11.19
CA ASP A 810 -24.59 2.51 11.76
C ASP A 810 -25.48 1.90 10.68
N PHE A 811 -25.01 0.83 10.05
CA PHE A 811 -25.74 0.17 8.98
C PHE A 811 -27.06 -0.48 9.45
N ARG A 812 -27.27 -0.68 10.76
CA ARG A 812 -28.46 -1.41 11.29
C ARG A 812 -29.77 -0.68 11.08
N ASN A 813 -29.73 0.65 10.94
CA ASN A 813 -30.93 1.47 10.78
C ASN A 813 -31.18 1.91 9.33
N GLN A 814 -30.39 1.44 8.36
CA GLN A 814 -30.25 2.12 7.06
C GLN A 814 -30.12 1.20 5.83
N LEU A 815 -30.27 -0.13 5.99
CA LEU A 815 -30.44 -1.03 4.86
C LEU A 815 -31.94 -1.19 4.53
N PRO A 816 -32.34 -1.14 3.24
CA PRO A 816 -33.74 -1.21 2.81
C PRO A 816 -34.41 -2.56 3.10
#